data_AF-A0A9W6U679-F1
#
_entry.id   AF-A0A9W6U679-F1
#
_cell.length_a   1.000
_cell.length_b   1.000
_cell.length_c   1.000
_cell.angle_alpha   90.00
_cell.angle_beta   90.00
_cell.angle_gamma   90.00
#
_symmetry.space_group_name_H-M   'P 1'
#
loop_
_entity.id
_entity.type
_entity.pdbx_description
1 polymer ?
#
loop_
_entity_poly.entity_id
_entity_poly.type
_entity_poly.pdbx_seq_one_letter_code
_entity_poly.pdbx_strand_id
1 'polypeptide(L)'
;MKARIEDDVLFPNRCHRDTCVVAVGGGVVGDLAGYVAATYMRGVPFVQVPTSLLACVDSSIGGKTGIDVEAGKNLLGAFHMPQRVYIDLSVLHTLPKRELVNGMGEVIKSGAIFDAELFELLETSAETILALSDMDVVQRVVALTVQVKAAVVTQDTKEMGLRAILNFGHSIGHGIEALLQPEYLHGECVSIGCIKEAEIARGMGVCSSATVGRLRRCLAAYGLPVRVPDHVATRDVLVKMEVDKKNSQGVKKIVLLEEIGKVLANPYARAVKDHQIELVLEKQVRMVPGAKANGSIRVPGSKSISNRVLLMAALGKGSCRITGLLHSDDTQVMMNALQKVGAKFSWEDNGDVLVVEGTAGKFATVADGEEIYLSNAGTAARFLTSTMTLVPSENEGTVVVTGNYRMKERPIAPLVDALRGNGCEISYLETEGCPPLAIRGTGLRGGVVRLAAKVSSQYVSSVLISAPYAKEPLVLELEEDEPTSLPYILMTTQLMKQFGIPVETIAPNRYRVPCGVYENPKEVSVEVDASSATYPLAFAAITGGQVTVASLGNTSLQGDAAFHTLLRSMGCTTTQDDTSTTVIGPQDGTPLKAVDIDMETMTDAFMTAVALAAVADGTTKITGVANQRVKECNRIEVMVTELRKIGVECGELPDGIWITGTAGKTDHLKKASIACHNDHRIAMSFAVLGSVVDNVIITDKECTDKTYPEFWDHVQMHLGLQVAPVVEEQSGNSDADVQIPGVFLIGMRGAGKSSLAKAASTALKMNLLDTDKVLEEELGMTIADFVARHNHTWEAFREKQKDLLLRLITSPPPNTIISCGGGVVETTEIVNALEKYPYVVNVHRDIKDVLAYLDSVEESHRPSLGDSHANVWARREPLYERSATFEFVVNAGDVDYPRIDRDFVRFLSVILPGLPTSFNYRSSCRADTFFLSLTFPDMNDARPIISDICKGADALELRVDLLKSQDTKFVASQVALLRSLSTLPIIFTVRSKGQGGAFPDGEEHEQKMFELLHLGVRLGCEFVDVETCWSRKAREHLLAHRHRSAVISSFHAVQKPTSEAETKLIFRECYSQGKVQIVKVVVKAYSPQDALMVDRVAKDFGNAWQHQMPIISLCTTEAGKLTRVLNRTLTPVTHPLLPAAAAPGQLSIEDIMTLRKQLGLLSGI
;
A
#
# COMPACT_ATOMS: atom_id res chain seq x y z
N MET A 1 -36.89 4.90 -7.19
CA MET A 1 -37.01 6.09 -6.31
C MET A 1 -37.88 7.15 -6.95
N LYS A 2 -37.54 7.66 -8.15
CA LYS A 2 -38.31 8.66 -8.91
C LYS A 2 -39.82 8.41 -8.93
N ALA A 3 -40.24 7.23 -9.42
CA ALA A 3 -41.67 6.87 -9.49
C ALA A 3 -42.38 6.97 -8.14
N ARG A 4 -41.74 6.56 -7.03
CA ARG A 4 -42.31 6.70 -5.68
C ARG A 4 -42.51 8.15 -5.28
N ILE A 5 -41.57 9.05 -5.63
CA ILE A 5 -41.72 10.48 -5.34
C ILE A 5 -42.93 11.03 -6.11
N GLU A 6 -43.10 10.66 -7.37
CA GLU A 6 -44.19 11.14 -8.21
C GLU A 6 -45.55 10.54 -7.80
N ASP A 7 -45.63 9.21 -7.74
CA ASP A 7 -46.87 8.44 -7.59
C ASP A 7 -47.35 8.32 -6.14
N ASP A 8 -46.42 8.22 -5.17
CA ASP A 8 -46.78 8.01 -3.76
C ASP A 8 -46.81 9.33 -2.97
N VAL A 9 -46.14 10.38 -3.45
CA VAL A 9 -46.01 11.66 -2.71
C VAL A 9 -46.64 12.82 -3.49
N LEU A 10 -46.16 13.15 -4.69
CA LEU A 10 -46.59 14.38 -5.37
C LEU A 10 -48.05 14.31 -5.85
N PHE A 11 -48.45 13.23 -6.55
CA PHE A 11 -49.83 13.11 -7.04
C PHE A 11 -50.87 12.97 -5.89
N PRO A 12 -50.65 12.13 -4.85
CA PRO A 12 -51.61 12.00 -3.76
C PRO A 12 -51.79 13.30 -2.95
N ASN A 13 -50.74 14.11 -2.83
CA ASN A 13 -50.80 15.42 -2.16
C ASN A 13 -51.28 16.56 -3.09
N ARG A 14 -51.71 16.25 -4.33
CA ARG A 14 -52.25 17.21 -5.30
C ARG A 14 -51.26 18.35 -5.63
N CYS A 15 -49.97 18.05 -5.71
CA CYS A 15 -48.96 19.00 -6.14
C CYS A 15 -49.20 19.40 -7.62
N HIS A 16 -49.42 20.69 -7.89
CA HIS A 16 -49.71 21.23 -9.23
C HIS A 16 -48.45 21.83 -9.90
N ARG A 17 -48.59 22.45 -11.08
CA ARG A 17 -47.47 23.00 -11.87
C ARG A 17 -46.69 24.13 -11.20
N ASP A 18 -47.28 24.77 -10.21
CA ASP A 18 -46.69 25.82 -9.37
C ASP A 18 -45.87 25.25 -8.19
N THR A 19 -45.84 23.93 -8.02
CA THR A 19 -45.00 23.26 -7.01
C THR A 19 -43.53 23.58 -7.24
N CYS A 20 -42.82 24.00 -6.19
CA CYS A 20 -41.37 24.14 -6.22
C CYS A 20 -40.72 22.96 -5.49
N VAL A 21 -39.88 22.19 -6.18
CA VAL A 21 -39.11 21.10 -5.58
C VAL A 21 -37.86 21.68 -4.89
N VAL A 22 -37.63 21.37 -3.62
CA VAL A 22 -36.44 21.79 -2.88
C VAL A 22 -35.52 20.58 -2.68
N ALA A 23 -34.39 20.55 -3.37
CA ALA A 23 -33.42 19.47 -3.28
C ALA A 23 -32.41 19.74 -2.15
N VAL A 24 -32.56 19.06 -1.01
CA VAL A 24 -31.66 19.19 0.15
C VAL A 24 -30.79 17.94 0.26
N GLY A 25 -29.52 18.03 -0.12
CA GLY A 25 -28.61 16.88 -0.06
C GLY A 25 -27.35 17.05 -0.90
N GLY A 26 -26.57 15.97 -1.04
CA GLY A 26 -25.44 15.91 -1.98
C GLY A 26 -25.88 15.72 -3.43
N GLY A 27 -24.93 15.43 -4.33
CA GLY A 27 -25.20 15.34 -5.77
C GLY A 27 -26.25 14.30 -6.16
N VAL A 28 -26.31 13.16 -5.47
CA VAL A 28 -27.33 12.12 -5.71
C VAL A 28 -28.75 12.66 -5.50
N VAL A 29 -28.97 13.45 -4.44
CA VAL A 29 -30.28 14.05 -4.16
C VAL A 29 -30.57 15.13 -5.20
N GLY A 30 -29.58 15.96 -5.51
CA GLY A 30 -29.69 17.01 -6.52
C GLY A 30 -30.09 16.49 -7.89
N ASP A 31 -29.42 15.45 -8.38
CA ASP A 31 -29.67 14.84 -9.69
C ASP A 31 -31.07 14.21 -9.75
N LEU A 32 -31.45 13.44 -8.72
CA LEU A 32 -32.76 12.79 -8.67
C LEU A 32 -33.90 13.80 -8.56
N ALA A 33 -33.80 14.76 -7.62
CA ALA A 33 -34.84 15.76 -7.41
C ALA A 33 -34.96 16.70 -8.62
N GLY A 34 -33.84 17.06 -9.23
CA GLY A 34 -33.80 17.82 -10.47
C GLY A 34 -34.47 17.07 -11.63
N TYR A 35 -34.26 15.75 -11.74
CA TYR A 35 -34.88 14.95 -12.80
C TYR A 35 -36.38 14.72 -12.57
N VAL A 36 -36.81 14.55 -11.32
CA VAL A 36 -38.22 14.61 -10.93
C VAL A 36 -38.81 15.96 -11.36
N ALA A 37 -38.17 17.07 -10.98
CA ALA A 37 -38.67 18.41 -11.33
C ALA A 37 -38.73 18.65 -12.85
N ALA A 38 -37.76 18.12 -13.61
CA ALA A 38 -37.72 18.23 -15.06
C ALA A 38 -38.88 17.52 -15.76
N THR A 39 -39.38 16.43 -15.18
CA THR A 39 -40.36 15.53 -15.83
C THR A 39 -41.76 15.61 -15.24
N TYR A 40 -41.88 15.91 -13.94
CA TYR A 40 -43.17 16.06 -13.26
C TYR A 40 -43.97 17.19 -13.92
N MET A 41 -45.19 16.86 -14.37
CA MET A 41 -46.05 17.76 -15.15
C MET A 41 -45.38 18.46 -16.35
N ARG A 42 -44.33 17.83 -16.93
CA ARG A 42 -43.47 18.36 -18.01
C ARG A 42 -42.60 19.56 -17.61
N GLY A 43 -42.23 19.63 -16.33
CA GLY A 43 -41.35 20.66 -15.80
C GLY A 43 -42.04 21.49 -14.73
N VAL A 44 -41.46 21.50 -13.54
CA VAL A 44 -41.80 22.40 -12.44
C VAL A 44 -40.55 23.12 -11.93
N PRO A 45 -40.69 24.30 -11.27
CA PRO A 45 -39.58 24.97 -10.62
C PRO A 45 -38.88 24.07 -9.59
N PHE A 46 -37.56 24.22 -9.47
CA PHE A 46 -36.82 23.61 -8.37
C PHE A 46 -35.64 24.46 -7.93
N VAL A 47 -35.17 24.23 -6.70
CA VAL A 47 -33.99 24.86 -6.11
C VAL A 47 -33.07 23.80 -5.50
N GLN A 48 -31.77 24.08 -5.47
CA GLN A 48 -30.74 23.23 -4.86
C GLN A 48 -30.27 23.82 -3.53
N VAL A 49 -30.13 22.97 -2.52
CA VAL A 49 -29.51 23.25 -1.23
C VAL A 49 -28.45 22.17 -0.98
N PRO A 50 -27.25 22.31 -1.57
CA PRO A 50 -26.19 21.30 -1.48
C PRO A 50 -25.68 21.12 -0.04
N THR A 51 -25.53 19.86 0.40
CA THR A 51 -25.06 19.52 1.77
C THR A 51 -23.72 18.79 1.79
N SER A 52 -23.06 18.66 0.65
CA SER A 52 -21.72 18.07 0.52
C SER A 52 -20.84 19.01 -0.28
N LEU A 53 -19.53 19.07 0.01
CA LEU A 53 -18.61 19.95 -0.72
C LEU A 53 -18.69 19.75 -2.23
N LEU A 54 -18.70 18.49 -2.70
CA LEU A 54 -18.86 18.14 -4.12
C LEU A 54 -20.11 18.78 -4.74
N ALA A 55 -21.23 18.75 -4.03
CA ALA A 55 -22.46 19.37 -4.50
C ALA A 55 -22.41 20.90 -4.48
N CYS A 56 -21.74 21.49 -3.50
CA CYS A 56 -21.55 22.94 -3.42
C CYS A 56 -20.77 23.49 -4.61
N VAL A 57 -19.74 22.77 -5.06
CA VAL A 57 -18.80 23.27 -6.07
C VAL A 57 -19.05 22.73 -7.47
N ASP A 58 -19.70 21.57 -7.59
CA ASP A 58 -19.89 20.90 -8.87
C ASP A 58 -21.36 20.53 -9.11
N SER A 59 -21.89 19.45 -8.50
CA SER A 59 -23.10 18.79 -9.01
C SER A 59 -24.38 19.66 -8.98
N SER A 60 -24.50 20.60 -8.03
CA SER A 60 -25.70 21.47 -7.97
C SER A 60 -25.75 22.52 -9.08
N ILE A 61 -24.65 22.70 -9.83
CA ILE A 61 -24.47 23.76 -10.82
C ILE A 61 -24.45 23.18 -12.23
N GLY A 62 -25.18 23.82 -13.15
CA GLY A 62 -25.16 23.51 -14.58
C GLY A 62 -26.28 22.60 -15.08
N GLY A 63 -27.28 22.32 -14.24
CA GLY A 63 -28.58 21.78 -14.63
C GLY A 63 -28.59 20.35 -15.18
N LYS A 64 -27.48 19.61 -15.07
CA LYS A 64 -27.45 18.18 -15.40
C LYS A 64 -28.17 17.44 -14.29
N THR A 65 -29.22 16.71 -14.64
CA THR A 65 -30.01 15.91 -13.70
C THR A 65 -30.19 14.54 -14.31
N GLY A 66 -30.10 13.48 -13.51
CA GLY A 66 -30.09 12.13 -14.06
C GLY A 66 -30.27 11.05 -13.02
N ILE A 67 -30.41 9.84 -13.53
CA ILE A 67 -30.44 8.62 -12.75
C ILE A 67 -29.54 7.58 -13.42
N ASP A 68 -28.99 6.72 -12.59
CA ASP A 68 -28.28 5.54 -13.04
C ASP A 68 -29.28 4.49 -13.53
N VAL A 69 -28.87 3.75 -14.56
CA VAL A 69 -29.55 2.55 -15.04
C VAL A 69 -28.55 1.42 -15.10
N GLU A 70 -29.01 0.19 -15.29
CA GLU A 70 -28.13 -0.99 -15.37
C GLU A 70 -27.00 -0.84 -16.40
N ALA A 71 -27.27 -0.15 -17.52
CA ALA A 71 -26.29 0.13 -18.56
C ALA A 71 -25.19 1.15 -18.16
N GLY A 72 -25.37 1.93 -17.09
CA GLY A 72 -24.38 2.89 -16.61
C GLY A 72 -24.91 4.11 -15.86
N LYS A 73 -23.96 4.94 -15.40
CA LYS A 73 -24.18 6.12 -14.55
C LYS A 73 -24.78 7.30 -15.32
N ASN A 74 -25.80 7.95 -14.78
CA ASN A 74 -26.42 9.17 -15.33
C ASN A 74 -26.72 9.10 -16.85
N LEU A 75 -27.16 7.93 -17.33
CA LEU A 75 -27.48 7.72 -18.75
C LEU A 75 -28.88 8.21 -19.12
N LEU A 76 -29.82 8.19 -18.18
CA LEU A 76 -31.15 8.78 -18.35
C LEU A 76 -31.24 10.05 -17.51
N GLY A 77 -31.69 11.14 -18.11
CA GLY A 77 -31.71 12.42 -17.42
C GLY A 77 -32.30 13.55 -18.26
N ALA A 78 -32.17 14.77 -17.75
CA ALA A 78 -32.57 16.00 -18.41
C ALA A 78 -31.63 17.15 -18.06
N PHE A 79 -31.50 18.10 -18.98
CA PHE A 79 -30.94 19.42 -18.67
C PHE A 79 -32.07 20.31 -18.14
N HIS A 80 -32.14 20.49 -16.82
CA HIS A 80 -33.14 21.31 -16.13
C HIS A 80 -32.46 22.24 -15.15
N MET A 81 -32.52 23.56 -15.41
CA MET A 81 -31.80 24.54 -14.60
C MET A 81 -32.55 24.83 -13.28
N PRO A 82 -31.87 24.81 -12.13
CA PRO A 82 -32.47 25.25 -10.88
C PRO A 82 -32.76 26.75 -10.93
N GLN A 83 -33.84 27.19 -10.29
CA GLN A 83 -34.16 28.61 -10.13
C GLN A 83 -33.13 29.31 -9.24
N ARG A 84 -32.62 28.60 -8.23
CA ARG A 84 -31.61 29.06 -7.28
C ARG A 84 -30.78 27.88 -6.77
N VAL A 85 -29.52 28.17 -6.41
CA VAL A 85 -28.63 27.28 -5.67
C VAL A 85 -28.23 28.02 -4.39
N TYR A 86 -28.58 27.47 -3.22
CA TYR A 86 -28.31 28.06 -1.92
C TYR A 86 -27.19 27.28 -1.23
N ILE A 87 -25.96 27.79 -1.30
CA ILE A 87 -24.79 27.15 -0.70
C ILE A 87 -24.62 27.68 0.73
N ASP A 88 -24.94 26.86 1.73
CA ASP A 88 -24.66 27.12 3.14
C ASP A 88 -23.47 26.27 3.58
N LEU A 89 -22.35 26.91 3.91
CA LEU A 89 -21.11 26.21 4.25
C LEU A 89 -21.10 25.67 5.69
N SER A 90 -22.05 26.08 6.55
CA SER A 90 -22.14 25.58 7.92
C SER A 90 -22.37 24.06 7.99
N VAL A 91 -22.99 23.49 6.95
CA VAL A 91 -23.24 22.04 6.83
C VAL A 91 -21.95 21.22 6.75
N LEU A 92 -20.83 21.82 6.31
CA LEU A 92 -19.55 21.13 6.17
C LEU A 92 -18.99 20.64 7.52
N HIS A 93 -19.33 21.30 8.64
CA HIS A 93 -18.93 20.85 9.97
C HIS A 93 -19.57 19.51 10.37
N THR A 94 -20.69 19.14 9.76
CA THR A 94 -21.37 17.84 9.98
C THR A 94 -21.03 16.81 8.91
N LEU A 95 -20.30 17.19 7.86
CA LEU A 95 -19.95 16.33 6.75
C LEU A 95 -18.82 15.37 7.18
N PRO A 96 -18.93 14.05 6.92
CA PRO A 96 -17.82 13.13 7.18
C PRO A 96 -16.54 13.58 6.47
N LYS A 97 -15.39 13.49 7.15
CA LYS A 97 -14.09 13.94 6.61
C LYS A 97 -13.79 13.33 5.23
N ARG A 98 -14.12 12.06 5.00
CA ARG A 98 -13.94 11.39 3.70
C ARG A 98 -14.75 12.06 2.58
N GLU A 99 -15.96 12.54 2.86
CA GLU A 99 -16.79 13.24 1.87
C GLU A 99 -16.33 14.68 1.61
N LEU A 100 -15.70 15.32 2.60
CA LEU A 100 -14.99 16.58 2.38
C LEU A 100 -13.81 16.37 1.42
N VAL A 101 -12.97 15.37 1.71
CA VAL A 101 -11.83 14.98 0.85
C VAL A 101 -12.29 14.59 -0.56
N ASN A 102 -13.37 13.81 -0.67
CA ASN A 102 -14.00 13.46 -1.94
C ASN A 102 -14.36 14.71 -2.77
N GLY A 103 -14.97 15.72 -2.15
CA GLY A 103 -15.27 16.98 -2.82
C GLY A 103 -14.03 17.77 -3.28
N MET A 104 -12.91 17.65 -2.57
CA MET A 104 -11.67 18.32 -2.95
C MET A 104 -11.11 17.84 -4.29
N GLY A 105 -11.41 16.62 -4.73
CA GLY A 105 -10.99 16.14 -6.06
C GLY A 105 -11.51 17.03 -7.19
N GLU A 106 -12.77 17.46 -7.10
CA GLU A 106 -13.40 18.37 -8.06
C GLU A 106 -12.89 19.82 -7.95
N VAL A 107 -12.62 20.27 -6.72
CA VAL A 107 -12.06 21.59 -6.43
C VAL A 107 -10.66 21.73 -7.04
N ILE A 108 -9.78 20.77 -6.77
CA ILE A 108 -8.40 20.76 -7.27
C ILE A 108 -8.37 20.63 -8.79
N LYS A 109 -9.22 19.78 -9.37
CA LYS A 109 -9.41 19.69 -10.81
C LYS A 109 -9.76 21.06 -11.42
N SER A 110 -10.67 21.80 -10.80
CA SER A 110 -11.10 23.12 -11.30
C SER A 110 -9.98 24.15 -11.30
N GLY A 111 -9.16 24.20 -10.24
CA GLY A 111 -7.95 25.01 -10.22
C GLY A 111 -6.95 24.56 -11.30
N ALA A 112 -6.71 23.25 -11.41
CA ALA A 112 -5.76 22.69 -12.37
C ALA A 112 -6.09 23.02 -13.83
N ILE A 113 -7.37 23.10 -14.22
CA ILE A 113 -7.76 23.28 -15.62
C ILE A 113 -8.04 24.74 -16.05
N PHE A 114 -8.26 25.65 -15.11
CA PHE A 114 -8.79 26.99 -15.44
C PHE A 114 -8.27 28.14 -14.57
N ASP A 115 -7.82 27.89 -13.34
CA ASP A 115 -7.52 28.96 -12.39
C ASP A 115 -6.28 28.62 -11.52
N ALA A 116 -5.13 29.16 -11.94
CA ALA A 116 -3.87 28.97 -11.24
C ALA A 116 -3.85 29.64 -9.85
N GLU A 117 -4.55 30.76 -9.66
CA GLU A 117 -4.64 31.44 -8.35
C GLU A 117 -5.43 30.60 -7.35
N LEU A 118 -6.53 29.97 -7.80
CA LEU A 118 -7.25 28.97 -7.02
C LEU A 118 -6.32 27.80 -6.67
N PHE A 119 -5.53 27.30 -7.62
CA PHE A 119 -4.63 26.19 -7.36
C PHE A 119 -3.55 26.53 -6.32
N GLU A 120 -2.94 27.72 -6.39
CA GLU A 120 -1.97 28.21 -5.40
C GLU A 120 -2.58 28.37 -4.01
N LEU A 121 -3.83 28.86 -3.93
CA LEU A 121 -4.57 28.92 -2.67
C LEU A 121 -4.77 27.52 -2.08
N LEU A 122 -5.06 26.52 -2.92
CA LEU A 122 -5.20 25.13 -2.50
C LEU A 122 -3.89 24.51 -2.02
N GLU A 123 -2.76 24.83 -2.67
CA GLU A 123 -1.43 24.37 -2.25
C GLU A 123 -1.04 24.91 -0.86
N THR A 124 -1.43 26.15 -0.56
CA THR A 124 -1.02 26.86 0.68
C THR A 124 -1.98 26.68 1.86
N SER A 125 -3.21 26.21 1.61
CA SER A 125 -4.29 26.20 2.62
C SER A 125 -4.83 24.81 2.96
N ALA A 126 -4.14 23.73 2.59
CA ALA A 126 -4.65 22.36 2.72
C ALA A 126 -5.07 21.99 4.15
N GLU A 127 -4.23 22.28 5.16
CA GLU A 127 -4.55 22.00 6.56
C GLU A 127 -5.74 22.82 7.05
N THR A 128 -5.76 24.12 6.73
CA THR A 128 -6.85 25.05 7.08
C THR A 128 -8.20 24.57 6.53
N ILE A 129 -8.23 24.14 5.27
CA ILE A 129 -9.44 23.68 4.59
C ILE A 129 -9.90 22.32 5.14
N LEU A 130 -8.98 21.37 5.34
CA LEU A 130 -9.32 20.05 5.89
C LEU A 130 -9.80 20.11 7.34
N ALA A 131 -9.30 21.07 8.12
CA ALA A 131 -9.71 21.31 9.50
C ALA A 131 -10.95 22.20 9.62
N LEU A 132 -11.37 22.86 8.53
CA LEU A 132 -12.40 23.90 8.53
C LEU A 132 -12.12 24.99 9.60
N SER A 133 -10.85 25.34 9.79
CA SER A 133 -10.42 26.25 10.86
C SER A 133 -10.60 27.73 10.51
N ASP A 134 -10.60 28.06 9.21
CA ASP A 134 -10.89 29.40 8.67
C ASP A 134 -11.95 29.30 7.57
N MET A 135 -13.18 29.71 7.91
CA MET A 135 -14.31 29.64 6.99
C MET A 135 -14.27 30.69 5.88
N ASP A 136 -13.50 31.79 6.04
CA ASP A 136 -13.34 32.78 4.96
C ASP A 136 -12.50 32.20 3.82
N VAL A 137 -11.47 31.43 4.15
CA VAL A 137 -10.66 30.69 3.17
C VAL A 137 -11.51 29.63 2.47
N VAL A 138 -12.27 28.83 3.22
CA VAL A 138 -13.17 27.81 2.65
C VAL A 138 -14.21 28.44 1.73
N GLN A 139 -14.82 29.56 2.15
CA GLN A 139 -15.78 30.30 1.33
C GLN A 139 -15.15 30.83 0.05
N ARG A 140 -13.93 31.38 0.12
CA ARG A 140 -13.20 31.85 -1.05
C ARG A 140 -12.93 30.72 -2.04
N VAL A 141 -12.46 29.57 -1.57
CA VAL A 141 -12.21 28.38 -2.41
C VAL A 141 -13.49 27.90 -3.10
N VAL A 142 -14.59 27.78 -2.35
CA VAL A 142 -15.89 27.39 -2.91
C VAL A 142 -16.35 28.40 -3.96
N ALA A 143 -16.27 29.70 -3.67
CA ALA A 143 -16.70 30.76 -4.58
C ALA A 143 -15.89 30.75 -5.89
N LEU A 144 -14.56 30.65 -5.82
CA LEU A 144 -13.68 30.57 -7.00
C LEU A 144 -14.00 29.32 -7.83
N THR A 145 -14.16 28.16 -7.18
CA THR A 145 -14.51 26.92 -7.89
C THR A 145 -15.87 27.02 -8.60
N VAL A 146 -16.87 27.60 -7.94
CA VAL A 146 -18.19 27.87 -8.52
C VAL A 146 -18.08 28.83 -9.71
N GLN A 147 -17.23 29.87 -9.62
CA GLN A 147 -16.99 30.81 -10.72
C GLN A 147 -16.38 30.11 -11.94
N VAL A 148 -15.41 29.21 -11.76
CA VAL A 148 -14.84 28.40 -12.84
C VAL A 148 -15.94 27.63 -13.57
N LYS A 149 -16.75 26.86 -12.84
CA LYS A 149 -17.82 26.06 -13.45
C LYS A 149 -18.88 26.93 -14.13
N ALA A 150 -19.28 28.03 -13.49
CA ALA A 150 -20.25 28.97 -14.06
C ALA A 150 -19.74 29.61 -15.35
N ALA A 151 -18.47 30.04 -15.40
CA ALA A 151 -17.85 30.63 -16.58
C ALA A 151 -17.83 29.64 -17.77
N VAL A 152 -17.42 28.39 -17.51
CA VAL A 152 -17.37 27.33 -18.52
C VAL A 152 -18.76 26.94 -19.02
N VAL A 153 -19.71 26.72 -18.10
CA VAL A 153 -21.09 26.30 -18.47
C VAL A 153 -21.84 27.40 -19.20
N THR A 154 -21.63 28.66 -18.86
CA THR A 154 -22.28 29.80 -19.55
C THR A 154 -21.84 29.89 -21.01
N GLN A 155 -20.57 29.60 -21.29
CA GLN A 155 -20.04 29.61 -22.65
C GLN A 155 -20.44 28.36 -23.47
N ASP A 156 -20.63 27.22 -22.81
CA ASP A 156 -21.00 25.96 -23.47
C ASP A 156 -22.01 25.15 -22.65
N THR A 157 -23.28 25.53 -22.74
CA THR A 157 -24.36 24.90 -21.96
C THR A 157 -24.64 23.45 -22.36
N LYS A 158 -24.28 23.02 -23.57
CA LYS A 158 -24.62 21.69 -24.13
C LYS A 158 -23.43 20.74 -24.25
N GLU A 159 -22.24 21.12 -23.80
CA GLU A 159 -21.04 20.28 -23.81
C GLU A 159 -20.57 19.90 -25.23
N MET A 160 -20.55 20.88 -26.13
CA MET A 160 -20.12 20.70 -27.52
C MET A 160 -18.72 21.29 -27.81
N GLY A 161 -18.08 21.91 -26.83
CA GLY A 161 -16.79 22.61 -26.97
C GLY A 161 -16.06 22.77 -25.63
N LEU A 162 -16.00 23.99 -25.11
CA LEU A 162 -15.22 24.35 -23.91
C LEU A 162 -15.59 23.49 -22.69
N ARG A 163 -16.86 23.11 -22.49
CA ARG A 163 -17.27 22.38 -21.29
C ARG A 163 -16.64 20.99 -21.17
N ALA A 164 -16.06 20.47 -22.25
CA ALA A 164 -15.26 19.24 -22.23
C ALA A 164 -14.11 19.29 -21.21
N ILE A 165 -13.53 20.47 -20.93
CA ILE A 165 -12.39 20.61 -19.99
C ILE A 165 -12.75 20.17 -18.57
N LEU A 166 -14.02 20.26 -18.18
CA LEU A 166 -14.49 19.81 -16.86
C LEU A 166 -14.36 18.28 -16.70
N ASN A 167 -14.11 17.54 -17.78
CA ASN A 167 -13.86 16.10 -17.76
C ASN A 167 -12.36 15.74 -17.67
N PHE A 168 -11.47 16.70 -17.34
CA PHE A 168 -10.10 16.37 -16.96
C PHE A 168 -10.09 15.39 -15.78
N GLY A 169 -9.30 14.33 -15.91
CA GLY A 169 -9.25 13.21 -14.98
C GLY A 169 -10.47 12.29 -15.00
N HIS A 170 -11.54 12.64 -15.72
CA HIS A 170 -12.76 11.82 -15.74
C HIS A 170 -12.72 10.70 -16.77
N SER A 171 -11.86 10.77 -17.79
CA SER A 171 -11.80 9.72 -18.82
C SER A 171 -11.28 8.43 -18.19
N ILE A 172 -10.10 8.52 -17.55
CA ILE A 172 -9.53 7.40 -16.81
C ILE A 172 -10.25 7.22 -15.47
N GLY A 173 -10.58 8.33 -14.78
CA GLY A 173 -11.26 8.30 -13.49
C GLY A 173 -12.59 7.57 -13.52
N HIS A 174 -13.44 7.79 -14.54
CA HIS A 174 -14.69 7.03 -14.69
C HIS A 174 -14.46 5.56 -15.04
N GLY A 175 -13.40 5.24 -15.81
CA GLY A 175 -13.02 3.87 -16.10
C GLY A 175 -12.69 3.11 -14.81
N ILE A 176 -11.96 3.74 -13.90
CA ILE A 176 -11.63 3.20 -12.57
C ILE A 176 -12.88 3.18 -11.67
N GLU A 177 -13.65 4.27 -11.65
CA GLU A 177 -14.88 4.40 -10.84
C GLU A 177 -15.87 3.29 -11.16
N ALA A 178 -16.05 2.94 -12.44
CA ALA A 178 -16.95 1.88 -12.88
C ALA A 178 -16.55 0.48 -12.39
N LEU A 179 -15.29 0.28 -11.99
CA LEU A 179 -14.77 -0.98 -11.45
C LEU A 179 -14.76 -1.01 -9.91
N LEU A 180 -14.55 0.15 -9.29
CA LEU A 180 -14.36 0.27 -7.84
C LEU A 180 -15.59 0.76 -7.08
N GLN A 181 -16.64 1.20 -7.77
CA GLN A 181 -17.87 1.60 -7.09
C GLN A 181 -18.58 0.41 -6.42
N PRO A 182 -19.20 0.60 -5.24
CA PRO A 182 -19.31 1.86 -4.50
C PRO A 182 -18.17 2.10 -3.47
N GLU A 183 -17.10 1.31 -3.51
CA GLU A 183 -16.03 1.34 -2.50
C GLU A 183 -15.18 2.61 -2.59
N TYR A 184 -14.80 3.01 -3.81
CA TYR A 184 -14.17 4.29 -4.10
C TYR A 184 -15.21 5.35 -4.44
N LEU A 185 -15.04 6.53 -3.85
CA LEU A 185 -15.86 7.69 -4.12
C LEU A 185 -15.40 8.37 -5.41
N HIS A 186 -16.30 9.18 -5.99
CA HIS A 186 -16.08 9.82 -7.28
C HIS A 186 -14.78 10.65 -7.33
N GLY A 187 -14.58 11.56 -6.38
CA GLY A 187 -13.39 12.41 -6.31
C GLY A 187 -12.10 11.64 -6.04
N GLU A 188 -12.18 10.49 -5.36
CA GLU A 188 -11.05 9.57 -5.21
C GLU A 188 -10.65 9.01 -6.58
N CYS A 189 -11.60 8.58 -7.41
CA CYS A 189 -11.30 8.11 -8.76
C CYS A 189 -10.85 9.24 -9.70
N VAL A 190 -11.45 10.43 -9.60
CA VAL A 190 -11.07 11.61 -10.39
C VAL A 190 -9.64 12.04 -10.08
N SER A 191 -9.21 12.01 -8.82
CA SER A 191 -7.83 12.36 -8.44
C SER A 191 -6.79 11.42 -9.07
N ILE A 192 -7.04 10.11 -9.09
CA ILE A 192 -6.18 9.15 -9.81
C ILE A 192 -6.19 9.45 -11.31
N GLY A 193 -7.37 9.69 -11.88
CA GLY A 193 -7.52 10.02 -13.29
C GLY A 193 -6.79 11.31 -13.68
N CYS A 194 -6.82 12.35 -12.86
CA CYS A 194 -6.10 13.61 -13.07
C CYS A 194 -4.59 13.37 -13.22
N ILE A 195 -4.02 12.51 -12.36
CA ILE A 195 -2.60 12.16 -12.43
C ILE A 195 -2.28 11.36 -13.68
N LYS A 196 -3.08 10.34 -14.00
CA LYS A 196 -2.84 9.51 -15.18
C LYS A 196 -3.03 10.26 -16.49
N GLU A 197 -4.00 11.17 -16.57
CA GLU A 197 -4.17 12.05 -17.74
C GLU A 197 -3.02 13.08 -17.85
N ALA A 198 -2.50 13.59 -16.73
CA ALA A 198 -1.33 14.49 -16.72
C ALA A 198 -0.02 13.75 -17.09
N GLU A 199 0.15 12.50 -16.66
CA GLU A 199 1.27 11.64 -17.07
C GLU A 199 1.24 11.34 -18.57
N ILE A 200 0.05 11.11 -19.15
CA ILE A 200 -0.11 11.01 -20.62
C ILE A 200 0.26 12.33 -21.30
N ALA A 201 -0.21 13.47 -20.79
CA ALA A 201 0.12 14.79 -21.34
C ALA A 201 1.64 15.04 -21.32
N ARG A 202 2.33 14.64 -20.25
CA ARG A 202 3.80 14.70 -20.13
C ARG A 202 4.49 13.79 -21.15
N GLY A 203 4.06 12.53 -21.28
CA GLY A 203 4.59 11.59 -22.29
C GLY A 203 4.30 11.99 -23.74
N MET A 204 3.40 12.95 -23.96
CA MET A 204 3.13 13.58 -25.26
C MET A 204 3.87 14.91 -25.45
N GLY A 205 4.68 15.34 -24.49
CA GLY A 205 5.39 16.62 -24.51
C GLY A 205 4.48 17.85 -24.37
N VAL A 206 3.29 17.69 -23.80
CA VAL A 206 2.28 18.77 -23.64
C VAL A 206 2.46 19.52 -22.33
N CYS A 207 2.85 18.83 -21.25
CA CYS A 207 3.17 19.47 -19.96
C CYS A 207 4.50 18.97 -19.39
N SER A 208 5.06 19.73 -18.44
CA SER A 208 6.31 19.38 -17.75
C SER A 208 6.09 18.40 -16.59
N SER A 209 7.14 17.69 -16.15
CA SER A 209 7.09 16.95 -14.88
C SER A 209 6.90 17.85 -13.66
N ALA A 210 7.27 19.14 -13.72
CA ALA A 210 6.98 20.08 -12.65
C ALA A 210 5.46 20.24 -12.46
N THR A 211 4.71 20.34 -13.57
CA THR A 211 3.24 20.40 -13.59
C THR A 211 2.61 19.15 -12.97
N VAL A 212 3.03 17.95 -13.42
CA VAL A 212 2.54 16.67 -12.87
C VAL A 212 2.87 16.56 -11.38
N GLY A 213 4.09 16.94 -10.99
CA GLY A 213 4.53 16.94 -9.61
C GLY A 213 3.71 17.88 -8.72
N ARG A 214 3.41 19.11 -9.16
CA ARG A 214 2.55 20.06 -8.44
C ARG A 214 1.15 19.49 -8.23
N LEU A 215 0.54 18.94 -9.28
CA LEU A 215 -0.78 18.30 -9.22
C LEU A 215 -0.81 17.14 -8.22
N ARG A 216 0.19 16.25 -8.30
CA ARG A 216 0.34 15.10 -7.39
C ARG A 216 0.45 15.52 -5.93
N ARG A 217 1.25 16.54 -5.65
CA ARG A 217 1.46 17.07 -4.29
C ARG A 217 0.21 17.71 -3.74
N CYS A 218 -0.48 18.53 -4.53
CA CYS A 218 -1.72 19.17 -4.12
C CYS A 218 -2.77 18.10 -3.76
N LEU A 219 -3.04 17.14 -4.65
CA LEU A 219 -3.99 16.05 -4.37
C LEU A 219 -3.62 15.24 -3.12
N ALA A 220 -2.35 14.85 -2.97
CA ALA A 220 -1.88 14.09 -1.83
C ALA A 220 -2.01 14.87 -0.50
N ALA A 221 -1.81 16.20 -0.51
CA ALA A 221 -1.97 17.05 0.68
C ALA A 221 -3.41 17.06 1.22
N TYR A 222 -4.41 16.82 0.35
CA TYR A 222 -5.82 16.68 0.75
C TYR A 222 -6.20 15.23 1.12
N GLY A 223 -5.26 14.28 1.10
CA GLY A 223 -5.53 12.87 1.40
C GLY A 223 -6.20 12.10 0.26
N LEU A 224 -6.14 12.61 -0.97
CA LEU A 224 -6.67 11.93 -2.16
C LEU A 224 -5.69 10.89 -2.71
N PRO A 225 -6.19 9.75 -3.25
CA PRO A 225 -5.33 8.76 -3.88
C PRO A 225 -4.76 9.27 -5.21
N VAL A 226 -3.48 9.00 -5.45
CA VAL A 226 -2.76 9.44 -6.66
C VAL A 226 -2.21 8.27 -7.49
N ARG A 227 -2.53 7.02 -7.09
CA ARG A 227 -2.12 5.79 -7.75
C ARG A 227 -3.31 4.87 -7.99
N VAL A 228 -3.23 4.11 -9.08
CA VAL A 228 -4.22 3.07 -9.40
C VAL A 228 -4.05 1.92 -8.40
N PRO A 229 -5.14 1.42 -7.77
CA PRO A 229 -5.06 0.29 -6.85
C PRO A 229 -4.56 -1.00 -7.52
N ASP A 230 -3.75 -1.78 -6.81
CA ASP A 230 -3.03 -2.95 -7.35
C ASP A 230 -3.92 -4.04 -7.97
N HIS A 231 -5.18 -4.12 -7.56
CA HIS A 231 -6.13 -5.13 -8.02
C HIS A 231 -6.95 -4.67 -9.25
N VAL A 232 -6.73 -3.45 -9.75
CA VAL A 232 -7.42 -2.92 -10.94
C VAL A 232 -6.58 -3.23 -12.17
N ALA A 233 -7.10 -4.08 -13.06
CA ALA A 233 -6.44 -4.40 -14.31
C ALA A 233 -6.61 -3.28 -15.35
N THR A 234 -5.52 -2.87 -16.02
CA THR A 234 -5.52 -1.85 -17.08
C THR A 234 -6.52 -2.15 -18.19
N ARG A 235 -6.61 -3.42 -18.61
CA ARG A 235 -7.54 -3.86 -19.65
C ARG A 235 -8.99 -3.55 -19.28
N ASP A 236 -9.38 -3.79 -18.03
CA ASP A 236 -10.74 -3.54 -17.58
C ASP A 236 -11.05 -2.04 -17.58
N VAL A 237 -10.09 -1.21 -17.19
CA VAL A 237 -10.22 0.26 -17.27
C VAL A 237 -10.42 0.69 -18.73
N LEU A 238 -9.63 0.18 -19.67
CA LEU A 238 -9.77 0.51 -21.10
C LEU A 238 -11.12 0.12 -21.67
N VAL A 239 -11.64 -1.06 -21.31
CA VAL A 239 -12.99 -1.51 -21.71
C VAL A 239 -14.05 -0.55 -21.18
N LYS A 240 -13.95 -0.13 -19.91
CA LYS A 240 -14.88 0.86 -19.33
C LYS A 240 -14.75 2.24 -19.97
N MET A 241 -13.57 2.61 -20.46
CA MET A 241 -13.36 3.86 -21.18
C MET A 241 -14.01 3.88 -22.58
N GLU A 242 -14.38 2.74 -23.19
CA GLU A 242 -14.95 2.71 -24.54
C GLU A 242 -16.28 3.45 -24.64
N VAL A 243 -17.09 3.40 -23.58
CA VAL A 243 -18.41 4.05 -23.51
C VAL A 243 -18.36 5.51 -23.06
N ASP A 244 -17.16 6.10 -22.91
CA ASP A 244 -17.02 7.52 -22.60
C ASP A 244 -17.68 8.38 -23.70
N LYS A 245 -18.53 9.31 -23.28
CA LYS A 245 -19.32 10.21 -24.13
C LYS A 245 -18.45 11.10 -25.04
N LYS A 246 -17.17 11.31 -24.69
CA LYS A 246 -16.20 12.08 -25.50
C LYS A 246 -15.67 11.30 -26.70
N ASN A 247 -15.77 9.96 -26.68
CA ASN A 247 -15.20 9.12 -27.72
C ASN A 247 -15.95 9.29 -29.04
N SER A 248 -15.20 9.19 -30.14
CA SER A 248 -15.80 9.20 -31.48
C SER A 248 -15.01 8.28 -32.40
N GLN A 249 -15.70 7.54 -33.27
CA GLN A 249 -15.08 6.64 -34.25
C GLN A 249 -14.15 5.57 -33.63
N GLY A 250 -14.48 5.10 -32.41
CA GLY A 250 -13.70 4.06 -31.72
C GLY A 250 -12.38 4.52 -31.11
N VAL A 251 -12.09 5.84 -31.12
CA VAL A 251 -10.86 6.40 -30.54
C VAL A 251 -11.18 7.08 -29.21
N LYS A 252 -10.39 6.76 -28.17
CA LYS A 252 -10.52 7.34 -26.83
C LYS A 252 -10.04 8.79 -26.84
N LYS A 253 -10.82 9.69 -26.23
CA LYS A 253 -10.45 11.11 -26.11
C LYS A 253 -10.33 11.56 -24.66
N ILE A 254 -9.23 12.23 -24.33
CA ILE A 254 -8.94 12.75 -22.99
C ILE A 254 -8.62 14.25 -23.03
N VAL A 255 -8.72 14.92 -21.89
CA VAL A 255 -8.31 16.32 -21.73
C VAL A 255 -6.85 16.34 -21.31
N LEU A 256 -6.01 17.10 -22.02
CA LEU A 256 -4.59 17.19 -21.74
C LEU A 256 -4.28 18.49 -21.02
N LEU A 257 -3.69 18.39 -19.83
CA LEU A 257 -3.16 19.53 -19.09
C LEU A 257 -1.92 20.07 -19.80
N GLU A 258 -1.81 21.39 -19.96
CA GLU A 258 -0.64 22.06 -20.56
C GLU A 258 0.27 22.63 -19.45
N GLU A 259 -0.34 23.36 -18.53
CA GLU A 259 0.25 23.92 -17.32
C GLU A 259 -0.86 24.05 -16.26
N ILE A 260 -0.51 24.26 -15.00
CA ILE A 260 -1.54 24.48 -13.95
C ILE A 260 -2.37 25.73 -14.31
N GLY A 261 -3.68 25.57 -14.32
CA GLY A 261 -4.65 26.60 -14.72
C GLY A 261 -5.03 26.56 -16.21
N LYS A 262 -4.46 25.65 -17.01
CA LYS A 262 -4.67 25.65 -18.46
C LYS A 262 -4.57 24.25 -19.09
N VAL A 263 -5.53 23.97 -19.96
CA VAL A 263 -5.56 22.74 -20.77
C VAL A 263 -5.34 23.05 -22.24
N LEU A 264 -4.82 22.06 -22.97
CA LEU A 264 -4.57 22.16 -24.40
C LEU A 264 -5.89 22.37 -25.17
N ALA A 265 -5.99 23.50 -25.87
CA ALA A 265 -7.17 23.84 -26.68
C ALA A 265 -7.11 23.26 -28.11
N ASN A 266 -8.24 23.32 -28.82
CA ASN A 266 -8.38 23.09 -30.26
C ASN A 266 -7.85 21.73 -30.80
N PRO A 267 -8.55 20.61 -30.56
CA PRO A 267 -9.72 20.44 -29.70
C PRO A 267 -9.35 20.27 -28.21
N TYR A 268 -10.29 20.56 -27.31
CA TYR A 268 -10.13 20.39 -25.86
C TYR A 268 -10.06 18.92 -25.40
N ALA A 269 -10.67 18.00 -26.16
CA ALA A 269 -10.54 16.57 -25.96
C ALA A 269 -9.76 15.97 -27.12
N ARG A 270 -8.60 15.38 -26.84
CA ARG A 270 -7.61 14.89 -27.81
C ARG A 270 -7.66 13.37 -27.91
N ALA A 271 -7.57 12.88 -29.14
CA ALA A 271 -7.43 11.46 -29.40
C ALA A 271 -6.09 10.95 -28.83
N VAL A 272 -6.15 9.87 -28.05
CA VAL A 272 -4.99 9.19 -27.49
C VAL A 272 -5.06 7.72 -27.87
N LYS A 273 -3.91 7.13 -28.23
CA LYS A 273 -3.82 5.72 -28.59
C LYS A 273 -3.89 4.86 -27.34
N ASP A 274 -4.56 3.71 -27.43
CA ASP A 274 -4.69 2.78 -26.30
C ASP A 274 -3.34 2.39 -25.70
N HIS A 275 -2.32 2.13 -26.53
CA HIS A 275 -0.95 1.84 -26.07
C HIS A 275 -0.37 2.92 -25.14
N GLN A 276 -0.68 4.20 -25.34
CA GLN A 276 -0.18 5.27 -24.46
C GLN A 276 -0.90 5.25 -23.11
N ILE A 277 -2.19 4.95 -23.11
CA ILE A 277 -3.00 4.79 -21.89
C ILE A 277 -2.51 3.55 -21.12
N GLU A 278 -2.31 2.43 -21.83
CA GLU A 278 -1.74 1.20 -21.28
C GLU A 278 -0.38 1.46 -20.65
N LEU A 279 0.53 2.14 -21.36
CA LEU A 279 1.86 2.43 -20.86
C LEU A 279 1.81 3.21 -19.55
N VAL A 280 0.87 4.13 -19.36
CA VAL A 280 0.73 4.95 -18.14
C VAL A 280 0.06 4.18 -17.00
N LEU A 281 -0.93 3.34 -17.29
CA LEU A 281 -1.66 2.55 -16.29
C LEU A 281 -0.89 1.30 -15.84
N GLU A 282 -0.09 0.68 -16.73
CA GLU A 282 0.68 -0.52 -16.41
C GLU A 282 1.84 -0.23 -15.47
N LYS A 283 1.99 -1.13 -14.49
CA LYS A 283 3.14 -1.14 -13.58
C LYS A 283 4.35 -1.78 -14.21
N GLN A 284 4.11 -2.78 -15.05
CA GLN A 284 5.16 -3.55 -15.70
C GLN A 284 5.46 -2.97 -17.07
N VAL A 285 6.75 -2.88 -17.37
CA VAL A 285 7.24 -2.30 -18.61
C VAL A 285 8.35 -3.15 -19.18
N ARG A 286 8.51 -3.12 -20.50
CA ARG A 286 9.68 -3.68 -21.17
C ARG A 286 10.19 -2.75 -22.25
N MET A 287 11.47 -2.84 -22.53
CA MET A 287 12.06 -2.25 -23.71
C MET A 287 11.79 -3.13 -24.93
N VAL A 288 11.71 -2.52 -26.12
CA VAL A 288 11.66 -3.24 -27.39
C VAL A 288 13.06 -3.18 -28.02
N PRO A 289 13.77 -4.32 -28.14
CA PRO A 289 15.12 -4.32 -28.67
C PRO A 289 15.22 -3.99 -30.16
N GLY A 290 16.41 -3.56 -30.59
CA GLY A 290 16.78 -3.47 -32.01
C GLY A 290 16.91 -2.06 -32.57
N ALA A 291 16.48 -1.03 -31.84
CA ALA A 291 16.72 0.37 -32.21
C ALA A 291 18.05 0.88 -31.64
N LYS A 292 18.75 1.72 -32.41
CA LYS A 292 19.92 2.48 -31.92
C LYS A 292 19.45 3.72 -31.18
N ALA A 293 19.98 3.94 -29.98
CA ALA A 293 19.70 5.15 -29.21
C ALA A 293 20.41 6.35 -29.82
N ASN A 294 19.66 7.35 -30.30
CA ASN A 294 20.24 8.56 -30.89
C ASN A 294 19.51 9.81 -30.43
N GLY A 295 20.25 10.85 -30.03
CA GLY A 295 19.68 12.16 -29.74
C GLY A 295 20.43 12.97 -28.69
N SER A 296 19.80 14.06 -28.25
CA SER A 296 20.29 14.92 -27.16
C SER A 296 19.24 14.99 -26.07
N ILE A 297 19.66 14.87 -24.82
CA ILE A 297 18.78 14.79 -23.66
C ILE A 297 19.34 15.64 -22.52
N ARG A 298 18.44 16.28 -21.76
CA ARG A 298 18.77 16.89 -20.48
C ARG A 298 18.12 16.06 -19.38
N VAL A 299 18.93 15.52 -18.48
CA VAL A 299 18.42 14.75 -17.33
C VAL A 299 18.00 15.69 -16.19
N PRO A 300 17.12 15.25 -15.26
CA PRO A 300 16.71 16.05 -14.11
C PRO A 300 17.88 16.50 -13.24
N GLY A 301 17.63 17.49 -12.38
CA GLY A 301 18.62 17.99 -11.43
C GLY A 301 19.14 16.92 -10.46
N SER A 302 20.38 17.09 -10.01
CA SER A 302 21.02 16.20 -9.05
C SER A 302 20.29 16.22 -7.71
N LYS A 303 19.85 15.06 -7.22
CA LYS A 303 19.22 14.96 -5.88
C LYS A 303 20.18 15.43 -4.78
N SER A 304 21.45 15.08 -4.92
CA SER A 304 22.49 15.40 -3.94
C SER A 304 22.76 16.90 -3.84
N ILE A 305 22.77 17.61 -4.98
CA ILE A 305 22.97 19.06 -5.02
C ILE A 305 21.67 19.76 -4.60
N SER A 306 20.52 19.32 -5.11
CA SER A 306 19.19 19.87 -4.77
C SER A 306 18.97 19.97 -3.27
N ASN A 307 19.19 18.88 -2.53
CA ASN A 307 18.99 18.85 -1.07
C ASN A 307 19.97 19.78 -0.32
N ARG A 308 21.20 19.96 -0.82
CA ARG A 308 22.19 20.84 -0.19
C ARG A 308 21.86 22.31 -0.44
N VAL A 309 21.58 22.65 -1.68
CA VAL A 309 21.21 24.01 -2.10
C VAL A 309 19.93 24.44 -1.40
N LEU A 310 18.91 23.58 -1.35
CA LEU A 310 17.66 23.85 -0.65
C LEU A 310 17.89 24.19 0.83
N LEU A 311 18.67 23.37 1.54
CA LEU A 311 18.95 23.58 2.95
C LEU A 311 19.84 24.81 3.20
N MET A 312 20.89 25.02 2.41
CA MET A 312 21.76 26.20 2.52
C MET A 312 20.97 27.48 2.25
N ALA A 313 20.10 27.48 1.23
CA ALA A 313 19.24 28.62 0.92
C ALA A 313 18.25 28.93 2.06
N ALA A 314 17.68 27.89 2.68
CA ALA A 314 16.80 28.06 3.83
C ALA A 314 17.56 28.56 5.08
N LEU A 315 18.81 28.16 5.28
CA LEU A 315 19.66 28.63 6.37
C LEU A 315 20.20 30.05 6.14
N GLY A 316 20.36 30.45 4.88
CA GLY A 316 21.01 31.71 4.52
C GLY A 316 20.17 32.96 4.74
N LYS A 317 20.81 34.10 4.56
CA LYS A 317 20.20 35.43 4.65
C LYS A 317 19.80 35.91 3.26
N GLY A 318 18.55 36.34 3.12
CA GLY A 318 18.01 36.90 1.87
C GLY A 318 17.21 35.89 1.05
N SER A 319 16.77 36.31 -0.14
CA SER A 319 16.04 35.46 -1.07
C SER A 319 17.00 34.81 -2.08
N CYS A 320 16.76 33.55 -2.41
CA CYS A 320 17.51 32.78 -3.39
C CYS A 320 16.56 32.16 -4.43
N ARG A 321 16.83 32.36 -5.72
CA ARG A 321 16.14 31.66 -6.81
C ARG A 321 16.91 30.39 -7.17
N ILE A 322 16.28 29.23 -7.12
CA ILE A 322 16.88 27.95 -7.42
C ILE A 322 16.28 27.41 -8.73
N THR A 323 17.12 27.27 -9.76
CA THR A 323 16.72 26.69 -11.05
C THR A 323 17.19 25.24 -11.18
N GLY A 324 16.43 24.40 -11.89
CA GLY A 324 16.80 23.00 -12.13
C GLY A 324 16.72 22.10 -10.90
N LEU A 325 16.04 22.55 -9.83
CA LEU A 325 15.83 21.75 -8.63
C LEU A 325 15.08 20.45 -8.96
N LEU A 326 15.52 19.33 -8.41
CA LEU A 326 14.81 18.07 -8.58
C LEU A 326 13.49 18.09 -7.79
N HIS A 327 12.37 17.95 -8.49
CA HIS A 327 11.05 17.71 -7.88
C HIS A 327 10.92 16.25 -7.45
N SER A 328 11.44 15.92 -6.28
CA SER A 328 11.38 14.57 -5.70
C SER A 328 10.65 14.57 -4.37
N ASP A 329 10.27 13.38 -3.89
CA ASP A 329 9.72 13.23 -2.54
C ASP A 329 10.69 13.76 -1.47
N ASP A 330 12.01 13.56 -1.65
CA ASP A 330 13.04 13.98 -0.69
C ASP A 330 13.11 15.51 -0.54
N THR A 331 13.13 16.26 -1.66
CA THR A 331 13.16 17.73 -1.63
C THR A 331 11.84 18.28 -1.09
N GLN A 332 10.72 17.62 -1.38
CA GLN A 332 9.42 18.04 -0.87
C GLN A 332 9.29 17.89 0.64
N VAL A 333 9.61 16.72 1.20
CA VAL A 333 9.50 16.55 2.65
C VAL A 333 10.48 17.44 3.41
N MET A 334 11.64 17.76 2.81
CA MET A 334 12.56 18.75 3.36
C MET A 334 11.98 20.16 3.33
N MET A 335 11.35 20.60 2.23
CA MET A 335 10.65 21.89 2.18
C MET A 335 9.56 21.98 3.24
N ASN A 336 8.70 20.97 3.35
CA ASN A 336 7.63 20.95 4.36
C ASN A 336 8.19 21.04 5.79
N ALA A 337 9.26 20.30 6.08
CA ALA A 337 9.94 20.36 7.36
C ALA A 337 10.52 21.75 7.66
N LEU A 338 11.15 22.38 6.67
CA LEU A 338 11.73 23.72 6.81
C LEU A 338 10.66 24.80 6.93
N GLN A 339 9.50 24.63 6.29
CA GLN A 339 8.34 25.52 6.44
C GLN A 339 7.84 25.56 7.88
N LYS A 340 7.72 24.40 8.53
CA LYS A 340 7.29 24.29 9.93
C LYS A 340 8.18 25.08 10.89
N VAL A 341 9.47 25.20 10.57
CA VAL A 341 10.44 25.93 11.40
C VAL A 341 10.72 27.35 10.88
N GLY A 342 9.94 27.85 9.92
CA GLY A 342 9.90 29.27 9.54
C GLY A 342 10.57 29.67 8.22
N ALA A 343 11.10 28.73 7.42
CA ALA A 343 11.54 29.04 6.06
C ALA A 343 10.33 29.25 5.14
N LYS A 344 10.44 30.18 4.17
CA LYS A 344 9.36 30.42 3.21
C LYS A 344 9.78 30.01 1.81
N PHE A 345 8.83 29.44 1.09
CA PHE A 345 9.01 28.91 -0.25
C PHE A 345 7.89 29.42 -1.14
N SER A 346 8.24 29.84 -2.34
CA SER A 346 7.29 30.12 -3.42
C SER A 346 7.85 29.58 -4.72
N TRP A 347 6.97 29.37 -5.70
CA TRP A 347 7.34 28.88 -7.02
C TRP A 347 7.14 29.96 -8.05
N GLU A 348 8.03 30.02 -9.03
CA GLU A 348 7.91 30.83 -10.24
C GLU A 348 8.04 29.95 -11.47
N ASP A 349 7.80 30.51 -12.66
CA ASP A 349 7.90 29.84 -13.96
C ASP A 349 7.19 28.48 -13.97
N ASN A 350 5.92 28.48 -13.55
CA ASN A 350 5.06 27.30 -13.45
C ASN A 350 5.57 26.15 -12.56
N GLY A 351 6.51 26.44 -11.67
CA GLY A 351 7.12 25.45 -10.77
C GLY A 351 8.55 25.11 -11.12
N ASP A 352 9.11 25.60 -12.22
CA ASP A 352 10.49 25.28 -12.61
C ASP A 352 11.55 26.03 -11.77
N VAL A 353 11.15 27.12 -11.10
CA VAL A 353 12.02 27.91 -10.23
C VAL A 353 11.48 27.95 -8.81
N LEU A 354 12.27 27.49 -7.86
CA LEU A 354 11.97 27.60 -6.43
C LEU A 354 12.58 28.89 -5.87
N VAL A 355 11.77 29.75 -5.28
CA VAL A 355 12.24 30.91 -4.53
C VAL A 355 12.21 30.57 -3.05
N VAL A 356 13.37 30.72 -2.40
CA VAL A 356 13.54 30.46 -0.97
C VAL A 356 13.85 31.76 -0.25
N GLU A 357 13.03 32.14 0.71
CA GLU A 357 13.40 33.19 1.68
C GLU A 357 14.05 32.51 2.89
N GLY A 358 15.36 32.72 3.04
CA GLY A 358 16.12 32.08 4.11
C GLY A 358 15.90 32.71 5.49
N THR A 359 16.10 31.89 6.53
CA THR A 359 15.87 32.26 7.94
C THR A 359 17.09 32.91 8.59
N ALA A 360 18.23 32.99 7.90
CA ALA A 360 19.52 33.40 8.47
C ALA A 360 19.91 32.57 9.72
N GLY A 361 19.47 31.30 9.78
CA GLY A 361 19.66 30.40 10.93
C GLY A 361 18.81 30.72 12.15
N LYS A 362 17.86 31.66 12.02
CA LYS A 362 16.94 32.07 13.10
C LYS A 362 15.57 31.45 12.85
N PHE A 363 15.43 30.19 13.22
CA PHE A 363 14.16 29.46 13.08
C PHE A 363 13.09 29.95 14.05
N ALA A 364 11.83 29.72 13.71
CA ALA A 364 10.69 29.98 14.58
C ALA A 364 10.69 29.02 15.77
N THR A 365 10.21 29.50 16.94
CA THR A 365 9.98 28.65 18.09
C THR A 365 8.81 27.72 17.83
N VAL A 366 9.01 26.42 18.02
CA VAL A 366 7.97 25.38 17.84
C VAL A 366 7.48 24.84 19.18
N ALA A 367 6.31 24.20 19.17
CA ALA A 367 5.77 23.51 20.35
C ALA A 367 6.69 22.37 20.81
N ASP A 368 6.66 22.05 22.12
CA ASP A 368 7.36 20.87 22.63
C ASP A 368 6.76 19.58 22.04
N GLY A 369 7.63 18.73 21.48
CA GLY A 369 7.26 17.50 20.80
C GLY A 369 6.82 17.69 19.36
N GLU A 370 7.00 18.87 18.75
CA GLU A 370 6.60 19.11 17.36
C GLU A 370 7.30 18.12 16.41
N GLU A 371 6.49 17.41 15.62
CA GLU A 371 6.99 16.38 14.72
C GLU A 371 7.40 16.93 13.36
N ILE A 372 8.67 16.70 13.02
CA ILE A 372 9.24 16.88 11.70
C ILE A 372 9.21 15.53 10.97
N TYR A 373 8.12 15.28 10.24
CA TYR A 373 7.89 14.05 9.50
C TYR A 373 8.61 14.07 8.14
N LEU A 374 9.46 13.07 7.90
CA LEU A 374 10.33 13.00 6.71
C LEU A 374 10.10 11.77 5.81
N SER A 375 8.95 11.10 5.96
CA SER A 375 8.62 9.87 5.19
C SER A 375 9.79 8.87 5.21
N ASN A 376 10.32 8.42 4.07
CA ASN A 376 11.55 7.63 3.94
C ASN A 376 12.71 8.43 3.29
N ALA A 377 12.71 9.76 3.40
CA ALA A 377 13.70 10.61 2.76
C ALA A 377 15.03 10.60 3.53
N GLY A 378 15.92 9.70 3.12
CA GLY A 378 17.12 9.41 3.88
C GLY A 378 18.02 10.62 4.03
N THR A 379 18.27 11.35 2.95
CA THR A 379 19.13 12.54 2.96
C THR A 379 18.55 13.65 3.83
N ALA A 380 17.23 13.88 3.75
CA ALA A 380 16.55 14.88 4.57
C ALA A 380 16.68 14.57 6.06
N ALA A 381 16.47 13.32 6.48
CA ALA A 381 16.61 12.92 7.88
C ALA A 381 18.00 13.20 8.44
N ARG A 382 19.06 12.89 7.68
CA ARG A 382 20.43 13.15 8.12
C ARG A 382 20.71 14.65 8.21
N PHE A 383 20.40 15.40 7.16
CA PHE A 383 20.67 16.83 7.11
C PHE A 383 19.91 17.61 8.20
N LEU A 384 18.62 17.30 8.37
CA LEU A 384 17.78 17.98 9.34
C LEU A 384 18.11 17.56 10.77
N THR A 385 18.69 16.39 11.03
CA THR A 385 19.13 16.02 12.40
C THR A 385 20.11 17.05 12.98
N SER A 386 21.14 17.47 12.22
CA SER A 386 22.06 18.52 12.69
C SER A 386 21.41 19.90 12.68
N THR A 387 20.56 20.19 11.69
CA THR A 387 19.90 21.50 11.58
C THR A 387 18.88 21.75 12.68
N MET A 388 18.15 20.73 13.12
CA MET A 388 17.14 20.83 14.19
C MET A 388 17.75 21.16 15.55
N THR A 389 19.07 20.98 15.73
CA THR A 389 19.77 21.49 16.93
C THR A 389 19.75 23.01 17.03
N LEU A 390 19.46 23.73 15.93
CA LEU A 390 19.35 25.19 15.86
C LEU A 390 17.92 25.70 16.13
N VAL A 391 16.94 24.80 16.19
CA VAL A 391 15.52 25.18 16.29
C VAL A 391 15.11 25.31 17.76
N PRO A 392 14.63 26.48 18.20
CA PRO A 392 14.15 26.65 19.57
C PRO A 392 12.77 26.00 19.76
N SER A 393 12.52 25.50 20.96
CA SER A 393 11.27 24.87 21.40
C SER A 393 10.69 25.57 22.62
N GLU A 394 9.36 25.59 22.75
CA GLU A 394 8.68 26.10 23.94
C GLU A 394 9.11 25.34 25.19
N ASN A 395 9.24 26.04 26.32
CA ASN A 395 9.65 25.48 27.61
C ASN A 395 10.99 24.71 27.58
N GLU A 396 11.88 25.05 26.65
CA GLU A 396 13.12 24.30 26.40
C GLU A 396 12.85 22.81 26.08
N GLY A 397 11.73 22.51 25.43
CA GLY A 397 11.32 21.18 25.01
C GLY A 397 12.16 20.60 23.87
N THR A 398 11.60 19.69 23.09
CA THR A 398 12.28 19.02 21.97
C THR A 398 11.52 19.08 20.66
N VAL A 399 12.26 19.01 19.55
CA VAL A 399 11.72 18.76 18.21
C VAL A 399 11.90 17.27 17.89
N VAL A 400 10.88 16.63 17.33
CA VAL A 400 10.92 15.19 17.02
C VAL A 400 11.14 14.96 15.53
N VAL A 401 12.31 14.47 15.15
CA VAL A 401 12.59 14.06 13.75
C VAL A 401 12.14 12.62 13.55
N THR A 402 11.14 12.40 12.69
CA THR A 402 10.48 11.10 12.49
C THR A 402 10.18 10.81 11.01
N GLY A 403 9.59 9.65 10.71
CA GLY A 403 9.22 9.25 9.37
C GLY A 403 8.33 8.01 9.34
N ASN A 404 8.25 7.37 8.17
CA ASN A 404 7.48 6.13 8.02
C ASN A 404 8.18 4.92 8.69
N TYR A 405 7.55 3.74 8.68
CA TYR A 405 8.10 2.56 9.35
C TYR A 405 9.53 2.20 8.88
N ARG A 406 9.84 2.36 7.58
CA ARG A 406 11.19 2.11 7.04
C ARG A 406 12.22 3.13 7.53
N MET A 407 11.82 4.38 7.76
CA MET A 407 12.72 5.38 8.35
C MET A 407 13.15 4.98 9.75
N LYS A 408 12.27 4.33 10.50
CA LYS A 408 12.53 3.89 11.87
C LYS A 408 13.51 2.72 11.98
N GLU A 409 13.87 2.12 10.84
CA GLU A 409 14.87 1.06 10.72
C GLU A 409 16.19 1.57 10.10
N ARG A 410 16.27 2.88 9.78
CA ARG A 410 17.43 3.43 9.07
C ARG A 410 18.53 3.91 10.03
N PRO A 411 19.78 3.48 9.81
CA PRO A 411 20.88 3.83 10.70
C PRO A 411 21.21 5.33 10.63
N ILE A 412 21.36 5.93 11.80
CA ILE A 412 21.80 7.32 11.99
C ILE A 412 22.79 7.50 13.16
N ALA A 413 23.09 6.42 13.91
CA ALA A 413 23.89 6.47 15.13
C ALA A 413 25.19 7.26 15.04
N PRO A 414 26.05 7.07 14.03
CA PRO A 414 27.32 7.79 13.97
C PRO A 414 27.17 9.32 13.89
N LEU A 415 26.08 9.81 13.28
CA LEU A 415 25.78 11.25 13.26
C LEU A 415 25.34 11.74 14.65
N VAL A 416 24.47 10.99 15.32
CA VAL A 416 23.98 11.33 16.66
C VAL A 416 25.14 11.33 17.67
N ASP A 417 26.04 10.37 17.59
CA ASP A 417 27.22 10.28 18.48
C ASP A 417 28.16 11.48 18.29
N ALA A 418 28.40 11.89 17.04
CA ALA A 418 29.21 13.07 16.74
C ALA A 418 28.56 14.37 17.27
N LEU A 419 27.24 14.51 17.12
CA LEU A 419 26.50 15.67 17.63
C LEU A 419 26.45 15.69 19.17
N ARG A 420 26.21 14.55 19.82
CA ARG A 420 26.29 14.41 21.29
C ARG A 420 27.70 14.74 21.80
N GLY A 421 28.73 14.25 21.11
CA GLY A 421 30.13 14.60 21.39
C GLY A 421 30.43 16.10 21.23
N ASN A 422 29.66 16.81 20.41
CA ASN A 422 29.70 18.27 20.27
C ASN A 422 28.75 19.03 21.21
N GLY A 423 28.18 18.36 22.22
CA GLY A 423 27.34 18.99 23.24
C GLY A 423 25.88 19.18 22.84
N CYS A 424 25.39 18.51 21.79
CA CYS A 424 23.98 18.50 21.44
C CYS A 424 23.20 17.48 22.30
N GLU A 425 22.01 17.87 22.76
CA GLU A 425 21.11 16.99 23.51
C GLU A 425 20.13 16.29 22.54
N ILE A 426 20.39 15.00 22.28
CA ILE A 426 19.60 14.17 21.35
C ILE A 426 19.30 12.81 22.02
N SER A 427 18.05 12.36 21.98
CA SER A 427 17.63 11.03 22.46
C SER A 427 16.87 10.25 21.39
N TYR A 428 17.00 8.91 21.41
CA TYR A 428 16.19 8.01 20.61
C TYR A 428 14.87 7.77 21.34
N LEU A 429 13.75 7.87 20.61
CA LEU A 429 12.42 7.66 21.20
C LEU A 429 11.92 6.22 21.09
N GLU A 430 12.42 5.47 20.09
CA GLU A 430 12.01 4.09 19.84
C GLU A 430 13.20 3.13 19.84
N THR A 431 13.88 2.98 18.69
CA THR A 431 15.00 2.03 18.54
C THR A 431 16.34 2.74 18.59
N GLU A 432 17.27 2.28 19.43
CA GLU A 432 18.61 2.86 19.52
C GLU A 432 19.30 2.83 18.14
N GLY A 433 19.88 3.97 17.75
CA GLY A 433 20.61 4.10 16.48
C GLY A 433 19.76 4.42 15.25
N CYS A 434 18.43 4.48 15.37
CA CYS A 434 17.49 4.83 14.30
C CYS A 434 16.49 5.91 14.75
N PRO A 435 15.94 6.75 13.86
CA PRO A 435 14.81 7.63 14.20
C PRO A 435 13.60 6.83 14.76
N PRO A 436 12.69 7.45 15.55
CA PRO A 436 12.56 8.89 15.80
C PRO A 436 13.56 9.44 16.81
N LEU A 437 13.99 10.68 16.59
CA LEU A 437 14.94 11.40 17.44
C LEU A 437 14.25 12.60 18.11
N ALA A 438 14.34 12.73 19.43
CA ALA A 438 14.02 13.97 20.11
C ALA A 438 15.29 14.82 20.24
N ILE A 439 15.23 16.05 19.72
CA ILE A 439 16.36 16.95 19.57
C ILE A 439 16.05 18.26 20.28
N ARG A 440 16.91 18.67 21.21
CA ARG A 440 16.80 19.98 21.87
C ARG A 440 17.61 21.04 21.11
N GLY A 441 17.09 22.26 21.05
CA GLY A 441 17.68 23.41 20.36
C GLY A 441 18.93 24.01 21.03
N THR A 442 19.94 23.20 21.39
CA THR A 442 21.15 23.67 22.11
C THR A 442 22.17 24.38 21.22
N GLY A 443 22.05 24.21 19.90
CA GLY A 443 23.05 24.52 18.89
C GLY A 443 24.27 23.61 18.94
N LEU A 444 25.14 23.74 17.93
CA LEU A 444 26.47 23.12 17.91
C LEU A 444 27.43 23.94 18.78
N ARG A 445 28.24 23.28 19.61
CA ARG A 445 29.26 23.96 20.41
C ARG A 445 30.39 24.52 19.53
N GLY A 446 30.84 23.76 18.54
CA GLY A 446 32.05 24.05 17.75
C GLY A 446 33.29 23.31 18.28
N GLY A 447 34.50 23.75 17.92
CA GLY A 447 35.73 23.03 18.25
C GLY A 447 35.92 21.79 17.38
N VAL A 448 36.51 20.71 17.91
CA VAL A 448 36.78 19.49 17.13
C VAL A 448 35.58 18.54 17.16
N VAL A 449 35.07 18.16 15.98
CA VAL A 449 34.09 17.07 15.82
C VAL A 449 34.75 15.94 15.07
N ARG A 450 34.64 14.71 15.60
CA ARG A 450 35.21 13.51 15.00
C ARG A 450 34.11 12.64 14.40
N LEU A 451 34.33 12.17 13.18
CA LEU A 451 33.50 11.19 12.50
C LEU A 451 34.39 10.09 11.92
N ALA A 452 33.97 8.83 12.03
CA ALA A 452 34.65 7.76 11.32
C ALA A 452 34.55 7.97 9.79
N ALA A 453 35.57 7.56 9.04
CA ALA A 453 35.69 7.85 7.61
C ALA A 453 34.97 6.84 6.69
N LYS A 454 34.71 5.60 7.16
CA LYS A 454 33.85 4.60 6.49
C LYS A 454 32.35 4.93 6.52
N VAL A 455 32.01 6.11 7.03
CA VAL A 455 30.65 6.47 7.39
C VAL A 455 30.00 7.26 6.26
N SER A 456 28.68 7.13 6.12
CA SER A 456 27.88 7.77 5.08
C SER A 456 28.24 9.25 4.85
N SER A 457 28.52 9.61 3.60
CA SER A 457 28.82 10.99 3.18
C SER A 457 27.75 12.02 3.59
N GLN A 458 26.52 11.56 3.85
CA GLN A 458 25.43 12.39 4.31
C GLN A 458 25.65 12.93 5.73
N TYR A 459 26.32 12.18 6.62
CA TYR A 459 26.57 12.63 7.99
C TYR A 459 27.61 13.76 8.00
N VAL A 460 28.73 13.54 7.30
CA VAL A 460 29.80 14.54 7.14
C VAL A 460 29.24 15.84 6.55
N SER A 461 28.46 15.73 5.47
CA SER A 461 27.84 16.89 4.83
C SER A 461 26.83 17.60 5.74
N SER A 462 26.06 16.85 6.54
CA SER A 462 25.12 17.43 7.50
C SER A 462 25.82 18.32 8.53
N VAL A 463 26.91 17.83 9.11
CA VAL A 463 27.69 18.59 10.10
C VAL A 463 28.32 19.82 9.43
N LEU A 464 28.92 19.67 8.24
CA LEU A 464 29.52 20.80 7.50
C LEU A 464 28.51 21.92 7.22
N ILE A 465 27.27 21.58 6.82
CA ILE A 465 26.24 22.56 6.48
C ILE A 465 25.76 23.33 7.71
N SER A 466 25.64 22.68 8.87
CA SER A 466 25.19 23.34 10.10
C SER A 466 26.33 24.00 10.90
N ALA A 467 27.58 23.63 10.65
CA ALA A 467 28.76 24.13 11.36
C ALA A 467 28.93 25.67 11.39
N PRO A 468 28.57 26.46 10.35
CA PRO A 468 28.70 27.91 10.41
C PRO A 468 27.91 28.55 11.55
N TYR A 469 26.85 27.88 12.01
CA TYR A 469 25.97 28.34 13.09
C TYR A 469 26.40 27.84 14.48
N ALA A 470 27.58 27.22 14.60
CA ALA A 470 28.15 26.81 15.88
C ALA A 470 28.60 28.02 16.73
N LYS A 471 28.71 27.83 18.05
CA LYS A 471 29.14 28.89 19.00
C LYS A 471 30.60 29.31 18.80
N GLU A 472 31.46 28.39 18.36
CA GLU A 472 32.85 28.66 17.98
C GLU A 472 33.20 27.92 16.67
N PRO A 473 34.27 28.33 15.94
CA PRO A 473 34.65 27.69 14.68
C PRO A 473 34.85 26.18 14.83
N LEU A 474 34.40 25.42 13.85
CA LEU A 474 34.37 23.96 13.89
C LEU A 474 35.49 23.37 13.05
N VAL A 475 36.21 22.39 13.59
CA VAL A 475 37.17 21.55 12.85
C VAL A 475 36.59 20.14 12.77
N LEU A 476 36.21 19.73 11.57
CA LEU A 476 35.74 18.39 11.30
C LEU A 476 36.94 17.49 11.00
N GLU A 477 37.15 16.48 11.83
CA GLU A 477 38.24 15.50 11.73
C GLU A 477 37.67 14.13 11.36
N LEU A 478 38.16 13.54 10.27
CA LEU A 478 37.83 12.19 9.82
C LEU A 478 38.93 11.21 10.22
N GLU A 479 38.56 10.01 10.64
CA GLU A 479 39.51 9.02 11.19
C GLU A 479 40.54 8.49 10.17
N GLU A 480 40.20 8.44 8.88
CA GLU A 480 41.09 7.97 7.82
C GLU A 480 41.57 9.14 6.96
N ASP A 481 42.79 9.05 6.43
CA ASP A 481 43.42 10.11 5.62
C ASP A 481 42.78 10.24 4.22
N GLU A 482 42.17 9.18 3.69
CA GLU A 482 41.47 9.15 2.39
C GLU A 482 40.02 8.68 2.57
N PRO A 483 39.07 9.60 2.84
CA PRO A 483 37.68 9.22 3.09
C PRO A 483 36.93 8.90 1.79
N THR A 484 36.22 7.77 1.75
CA THR A 484 35.27 7.39 0.67
C THR A 484 34.24 8.48 0.33
N SER A 485 33.97 9.38 1.28
CA SER A 485 33.01 10.48 1.15
C SER A 485 33.58 11.75 0.50
N LEU A 486 34.87 11.77 0.14
CA LEU A 486 35.58 12.93 -0.40
C LEU A 486 34.83 13.66 -1.53
N PRO A 487 34.27 12.98 -2.56
CA PRO A 487 33.53 13.68 -3.63
C PRO A 487 32.36 14.52 -3.10
N TYR A 488 31.63 14.01 -2.11
CA TYR A 488 30.52 14.72 -1.48
C TYR A 488 30.98 15.81 -0.52
N ILE A 489 32.15 15.66 0.11
CA ILE A 489 32.75 16.71 0.92
C ILE A 489 33.10 17.90 0.02
N LEU A 490 33.81 17.66 -1.08
CA LEU A 490 34.19 18.68 -2.06
C LEU A 490 32.97 19.38 -2.67
N MET A 491 31.93 18.62 -3.03
CA MET A 491 30.65 19.18 -3.46
C MET A 491 30.05 20.11 -2.40
N THR A 492 30.03 19.67 -1.14
CA THR A 492 29.44 20.45 -0.04
C THR A 492 30.24 21.73 0.21
N THR A 493 31.56 21.66 0.32
CA THR A 493 32.41 22.83 0.60
C THR A 493 32.40 23.83 -0.55
N GLN A 494 32.32 23.38 -1.80
CA GLN A 494 32.18 24.26 -2.95
C GLN A 494 30.82 24.97 -2.98
N LEU A 495 29.73 24.28 -2.66
CA LEU A 495 28.42 24.91 -2.50
C LEU A 495 28.43 25.90 -1.33
N MET A 496 29.02 25.55 -0.18
CA MET A 496 29.16 26.48 0.96
C MET A 496 29.88 27.76 0.55
N LYS A 497 30.94 27.65 -0.27
CA LYS A 497 31.66 28.80 -0.81
C LYS A 497 30.79 29.66 -1.72
N GLN A 498 29.92 29.07 -2.54
CA GLN A 498 28.94 29.82 -3.36
C GLN A 498 27.93 30.59 -2.49
N PHE A 499 27.60 30.04 -1.32
CA PHE A 499 26.76 30.69 -0.29
C PHE A 499 27.59 31.55 0.70
N GLY A 500 28.80 31.95 0.33
CA GLY A 500 29.62 32.92 1.08
C GLY A 500 30.43 32.36 2.26
N ILE A 501 30.45 31.05 2.49
CA ILE A 501 31.22 30.42 3.59
C ILE A 501 32.35 29.55 3.03
N PRO A 502 33.61 30.03 3.04
CA PRO A 502 34.75 29.23 2.60
C PRO A 502 35.19 28.25 3.70
N VAL A 503 35.33 26.97 3.33
CA VAL A 503 35.89 25.92 4.21
C VAL A 503 37.38 25.74 3.90
N GLU A 504 38.22 25.78 4.92
CA GLU A 504 39.67 25.60 4.80
C GLU A 504 40.02 24.11 4.99
N THR A 505 40.74 23.52 4.04
CA THR A 505 41.28 22.16 4.17
C THR A 505 42.66 22.25 4.81
N ILE A 506 42.76 21.88 6.09
CA ILE A 506 44.00 21.98 6.88
C ILE A 506 44.82 20.67 6.87
N ALA A 507 44.18 19.54 6.58
CA ALA A 507 44.81 18.26 6.27
C ALA A 507 43.87 17.43 5.36
N PRO A 508 44.32 16.33 4.71
CA PRO A 508 43.47 15.51 3.84
C PRO A 508 42.14 15.07 4.48
N ASN A 509 42.15 14.84 5.80
CA ASN A 509 41.02 14.41 6.61
C ASN A 509 40.53 15.46 7.63
N ARG A 510 40.97 16.73 7.52
CA ARG A 510 40.59 17.80 8.46
C ARG A 510 40.13 19.07 7.75
N TYR A 511 38.91 19.49 8.06
CA TYR A 511 38.25 20.64 7.44
C TYR A 511 37.83 21.66 8.50
N ARG A 512 38.31 22.89 8.38
CA ARG A 512 37.98 24.00 9.28
C ARG A 512 36.87 24.86 8.67
N VAL A 513 35.74 24.95 9.38
CA VAL A 513 34.57 25.74 9.03
C VAL A 513 34.50 26.98 9.93
N PRO A 514 34.45 28.21 9.38
CA PRO A 514 34.30 29.42 10.17
C PRO A 514 32.87 29.58 10.69
N CYS A 515 32.69 30.33 11.79
CA CYS A 515 31.37 30.79 12.20
C CYS A 515 30.87 31.88 11.23
N GLY A 516 29.59 31.84 10.88
CA GLY A 516 28.97 32.80 9.98
C GLY A 516 27.53 32.43 9.64
N VAL A 517 26.93 33.24 8.77
CA VAL A 517 25.60 32.98 8.20
C VAL A 517 25.79 32.91 6.69
N TYR A 518 25.17 31.92 6.04
CA TYR A 518 25.19 31.86 4.57
C TYR A 518 24.62 33.14 3.96
N GLU A 519 25.29 33.68 2.94
CA GLU A 519 24.76 34.76 2.11
C GLU A 519 24.11 34.15 0.88
N ASN A 520 22.78 34.28 0.78
CA ASN A 520 22.06 33.68 -0.35
C ASN A 520 22.47 34.38 -1.66
N PRO A 521 22.97 33.64 -2.67
CA PRO A 521 23.13 34.20 -4.00
C PRO A 521 21.76 34.54 -4.57
N LYS A 522 21.70 35.55 -5.45
CA LYS A 522 20.44 35.93 -6.12
C LYS A 522 19.82 34.76 -6.87
N GLU A 523 20.66 33.95 -7.50
CA GLU A 523 20.28 32.77 -8.25
C GLU A 523 21.35 31.68 -8.13
N VAL A 524 20.90 30.43 -8.06
CA VAL A 524 21.74 29.24 -8.08
C VAL A 524 21.10 28.19 -8.98
N SER A 525 21.89 27.57 -9.85
CA SER A 525 21.42 26.51 -10.73
C SER A 525 21.91 25.16 -10.24
N VAL A 526 20.98 24.21 -10.12
CA VAL A 526 21.30 22.83 -9.79
C VAL A 526 21.76 22.11 -11.05
N GLU A 527 22.95 21.52 -10.99
CA GLU A 527 23.47 20.68 -12.07
C GLU A 527 22.57 19.47 -12.33
N VAL A 528 22.57 18.97 -13.57
CA VAL A 528 21.88 17.72 -13.91
C VAL A 528 22.49 16.53 -13.16
N ASP A 529 21.68 15.53 -12.83
CA ASP A 529 22.11 14.38 -12.04
C ASP A 529 23.08 13.49 -12.82
N ALA A 530 24.35 13.48 -12.42
CA ALA A 530 25.39 12.74 -13.14
C ALA A 530 25.17 11.22 -13.08
N SER A 531 24.60 10.70 -11.99
CA SER A 531 24.19 9.30 -11.92
C SER A 531 23.10 8.97 -12.95
N SER A 532 22.07 9.82 -13.06
CA SER A 532 20.96 9.63 -14.00
C SER A 532 21.38 9.83 -15.45
N ALA A 533 22.40 10.65 -15.69
CA ALA A 533 23.03 10.79 -16.99
C ALA A 533 23.74 9.51 -17.46
N THR A 534 24.10 8.58 -16.56
CA THR A 534 24.74 7.33 -16.97
C THR A 534 23.83 6.46 -17.84
N TYR A 535 22.52 6.45 -17.60
CA TYR A 535 21.57 5.63 -18.37
C TYR A 535 21.45 6.04 -19.86
N PRO A 536 21.17 7.30 -20.23
CA PRO A 536 21.16 7.72 -21.64
C PRO A 536 22.52 7.52 -22.33
N LEU A 537 23.63 7.76 -21.65
CA LEU A 537 24.96 7.49 -22.20
C LEU A 537 25.20 5.98 -22.40
N ALA A 538 24.71 5.14 -21.49
CA ALA A 538 24.79 3.70 -21.58
C ALA A 538 23.89 3.12 -22.69
N PHE A 539 22.73 3.72 -22.97
CA PHE A 539 21.92 3.36 -24.13
C PHE A 539 22.69 3.58 -25.44
N ALA A 540 23.42 4.68 -25.61
CA ALA A 540 24.30 4.87 -26.77
C ALA A 540 25.39 3.78 -26.83
N ALA A 541 26.03 3.50 -25.69
CA ALA A 541 27.10 2.52 -25.58
C ALA A 541 26.65 1.12 -25.99
N ILE A 542 25.53 0.64 -25.44
CA ILE A 542 25.05 -0.72 -25.60
C ILE A 542 24.40 -0.98 -26.97
N THR A 543 23.76 0.05 -27.55
CA THR A 543 23.07 -0.08 -28.85
C THR A 543 23.93 0.33 -30.05
N GLY A 544 25.15 0.84 -29.82
CA GLY A 544 26.02 1.37 -30.90
C GLY A 544 25.48 2.65 -31.53
N GLY A 545 24.73 3.45 -30.77
CA GLY A 545 24.16 4.74 -31.16
C GLY A 545 24.99 5.94 -30.70
N GLN A 546 24.41 7.14 -30.75
CA GLN A 546 25.05 8.39 -30.34
C GLN A 546 24.11 9.24 -29.47
N VAL A 547 24.50 9.47 -28.21
CA VAL A 547 23.73 10.30 -27.27
C VAL A 547 24.58 11.41 -26.68
N THR A 548 24.01 12.61 -26.62
CA THR A 548 24.57 13.77 -25.91
C THR A 548 23.72 14.06 -24.67
N VAL A 549 24.34 14.10 -23.50
CA VAL A 549 23.71 14.64 -22.29
C VAL A 549 24.11 16.11 -22.15
N ALA A 550 23.12 16.99 -22.26
CA ALA A 550 23.28 18.42 -22.07
C ALA A 550 23.42 18.78 -20.58
N SER A 551 24.13 19.87 -20.30
CA SER A 551 24.43 20.41 -18.96
C SER A 551 25.24 19.49 -18.04
N LEU A 552 25.87 18.44 -18.58
CA LEU A 552 26.85 17.61 -17.86
C LEU A 552 28.22 17.80 -18.51
N GLY A 553 29.02 18.72 -17.99
CA GLY A 553 30.36 19.03 -18.51
C GLY A 553 31.50 18.63 -17.59
N ASN A 554 32.72 18.96 -17.99
CA ASN A 554 33.96 18.71 -17.23
C ASN A 554 34.05 19.52 -15.90
N THR A 555 33.19 20.52 -15.73
CA THR A 555 33.12 21.39 -14.54
C THR A 555 32.23 20.83 -13.44
N SER A 556 31.54 19.70 -13.69
CA SER A 556 30.60 19.12 -12.72
C SER A 556 31.28 18.74 -11.41
N LEU A 557 30.60 19.03 -10.30
CA LEU A 557 31.06 18.67 -8.95
C LEU A 557 30.78 17.20 -8.59
N GLN A 558 30.22 16.42 -9.52
CA GLN A 558 29.73 15.07 -9.27
C GLN A 558 30.72 14.02 -9.78
N GLY A 559 31.14 13.09 -8.91
CA GLY A 559 32.07 12.01 -9.27
C GLY A 559 31.57 11.15 -10.44
N ASP A 560 30.28 10.84 -10.47
CA ASP A 560 29.62 10.08 -11.54
C ASP A 560 29.74 10.73 -12.93
N ALA A 561 30.06 12.03 -13.03
CA ALA A 561 30.28 12.68 -14.33
C ALA A 561 31.47 12.08 -15.09
N ALA A 562 32.38 11.39 -14.37
CA ALA A 562 33.49 10.67 -14.96
C ALA A 562 33.07 9.39 -15.70
N PHE A 563 31.82 8.93 -15.62
CA PHE A 563 31.35 7.66 -16.21
C PHE A 563 31.66 7.50 -17.71
N HIS A 564 31.72 8.58 -18.49
CA HIS A 564 32.13 8.53 -19.89
C HIS A 564 33.56 7.98 -20.12
N THR A 565 34.44 8.03 -19.12
CA THR A 565 35.81 7.47 -19.19
C THR A 565 35.80 5.95 -19.10
N LEU A 566 34.90 5.39 -18.30
CA LEU A 566 34.62 3.96 -18.29
C LEU A 566 34.09 3.51 -19.66
N LEU A 567 33.10 4.24 -20.22
CA LEU A 567 32.56 3.92 -21.54
C LEU A 567 33.64 3.94 -22.63
N ARG A 568 34.58 4.90 -22.57
CA ARG A 568 35.76 4.93 -23.45
C ARG A 568 36.63 3.68 -23.30
N SER A 569 36.85 3.22 -22.08
CA SER A 569 37.62 1.99 -21.78
C SER A 569 36.90 0.74 -22.30
N MET A 570 35.57 0.75 -22.33
CA MET A 570 34.74 -0.29 -22.95
C MET A 570 34.67 -0.21 -24.48
N GLY A 571 35.35 0.76 -25.12
CA GLY A 571 35.46 0.88 -26.58
C GLY A 571 34.55 1.93 -27.23
N CYS A 572 33.88 2.79 -26.46
CA CYS A 572 33.11 3.92 -26.99
C CYS A 572 34.01 5.10 -27.40
N THR A 573 33.53 5.94 -28.31
CA THR A 573 34.12 7.26 -28.56
C THR A 573 33.40 8.29 -27.69
N THR A 574 34.13 9.07 -26.88
CA THR A 574 33.52 10.01 -25.94
C THR A 574 34.16 11.39 -26.03
N THR A 575 33.34 12.44 -26.06
CA THR A 575 33.75 13.85 -25.99
C THR A 575 33.01 14.53 -24.85
N GLN A 576 33.69 15.40 -24.12
CA GLN A 576 33.09 16.19 -23.04
C GLN A 576 33.65 17.61 -23.14
N ASP A 577 32.76 18.59 -23.16
CA ASP A 577 33.09 20.01 -23.06
C ASP A 577 32.67 20.56 -21.68
N ASP A 578 32.69 21.88 -21.50
CA ASP A 578 32.39 22.52 -20.22
C ASP A 578 30.92 22.37 -19.80
N THR A 579 30.04 21.99 -20.73
CA THR A 579 28.58 21.98 -20.57
C THR A 579 27.89 20.72 -21.11
N SER A 580 28.59 19.78 -21.74
CA SER A 580 27.96 18.60 -22.34
C SER A 580 28.88 17.38 -22.41
N THR A 581 28.28 16.19 -22.41
CA THR A 581 28.97 14.91 -22.58
C THR A 581 28.32 14.13 -23.70
N THR A 582 29.10 13.74 -24.72
CA THR A 582 28.63 12.93 -25.85
C THR A 582 29.33 11.57 -25.86
N VAL A 583 28.56 10.51 -26.08
CA VAL A 583 29.03 9.13 -26.23
C VAL A 583 28.52 8.56 -27.54
N ILE A 584 29.43 7.96 -28.29
CA ILE A 584 29.15 7.16 -29.48
C ILE A 584 29.56 5.72 -29.16
N GLY A 585 28.59 4.81 -29.17
CA GLY A 585 28.84 3.39 -28.94
C GLY A 585 29.69 2.73 -30.04
N PRO A 586 30.24 1.54 -29.79
CA PRO A 586 31.01 0.80 -30.79
C PRO A 586 30.20 0.56 -32.07
N GLN A 587 30.85 0.65 -33.24
CA GLN A 587 30.21 0.51 -34.56
C GLN A 587 30.37 -0.90 -35.13
N ASP A 588 29.64 -1.17 -36.22
CA ASP A 588 29.75 -2.40 -37.03
C ASP A 588 29.55 -3.73 -36.27
N GLY A 589 28.75 -3.71 -35.21
CA GLY A 589 28.46 -4.90 -34.39
C GLY A 589 29.61 -5.32 -33.47
N THR A 590 30.63 -4.47 -33.31
CA THR A 590 31.71 -4.69 -32.34
C THR A 590 31.12 -4.67 -30.92
N PRO A 591 31.33 -5.71 -30.10
CA PRO A 591 30.84 -5.70 -28.72
C PRO A 591 31.63 -4.71 -27.85
N LEU A 592 31.03 -4.29 -26.75
CA LEU A 592 31.74 -3.57 -25.69
C LEU A 592 32.86 -4.44 -25.12
N LYS A 593 33.96 -3.83 -24.67
CA LYS A 593 35.08 -4.55 -24.05
C LYS A 593 34.88 -4.69 -22.54
N ALA A 594 35.21 -5.86 -21.99
CA ALA A 594 35.27 -6.05 -20.55
C ALA A 594 36.39 -5.21 -19.92
N VAL A 595 36.21 -4.82 -18.66
CA VAL A 595 37.13 -3.95 -17.91
C VAL A 595 37.28 -4.41 -16.46
N ASP A 596 38.43 -4.14 -15.86
CA ASP A 596 38.61 -4.20 -14.41
C ASP A 596 38.68 -2.76 -13.90
N ILE A 597 37.73 -2.35 -13.06
CA ILE A 597 37.56 -0.95 -12.65
C ILE A 597 37.20 -0.79 -11.17
N ASP A 598 37.84 0.20 -10.54
CA ASP A 598 37.43 0.72 -9.24
C ASP A 598 36.38 1.83 -9.43
N MET A 599 35.22 1.69 -8.78
CA MET A 599 34.12 2.65 -8.87
C MET A 599 33.85 3.40 -7.55
N GLU A 600 34.82 3.47 -6.63
CA GLU A 600 34.66 4.18 -5.34
C GLU A 600 34.21 5.64 -5.49
N THR A 601 34.67 6.33 -6.53
CA THR A 601 34.30 7.74 -6.78
C THR A 601 32.98 7.92 -7.53
N MET A 602 32.41 6.83 -8.06
CA MET A 602 31.18 6.80 -8.85
C MET A 602 30.27 5.64 -8.44
N THR A 603 30.21 5.35 -7.14
CA THR A 603 29.60 4.11 -6.61
C THR A 603 28.16 3.90 -7.04
N ASP A 604 27.43 4.99 -7.30
CA ASP A 604 26.00 4.98 -7.61
C ASP A 604 25.72 4.67 -9.09
N ALA A 605 26.74 4.75 -9.96
CA ALA A 605 26.70 4.39 -11.38
C ALA A 605 27.05 2.92 -11.66
N PHE A 606 27.42 2.14 -10.64
CA PHE A 606 27.91 0.77 -10.84
C PHE A 606 26.86 -0.16 -11.47
N MET A 607 25.57 0.01 -11.16
CA MET A 607 24.50 -0.81 -11.75
C MET A 607 24.40 -0.59 -13.27
N THR A 608 24.62 0.64 -13.73
CA THR A 608 24.70 0.96 -15.16
C THR A 608 25.90 0.25 -15.79
N ALA A 609 27.06 0.25 -15.12
CA ALA A 609 28.24 -0.48 -15.58
C ALA A 609 28.01 -2.01 -15.63
N VAL A 610 27.32 -2.56 -14.63
CA VAL A 610 26.94 -3.98 -14.57
C VAL A 610 26.03 -4.37 -15.76
N ALA A 611 25.05 -3.52 -16.11
CA ALA A 611 24.18 -3.76 -17.27
C ALA A 611 24.97 -3.79 -18.59
N LEU A 612 25.97 -2.92 -18.75
CA LEU A 612 26.86 -2.91 -19.91
C LEU A 612 27.80 -4.13 -19.93
N ALA A 613 28.34 -4.50 -18.76
CA ALA A 613 29.23 -5.64 -18.60
C ALA A 613 28.58 -6.97 -18.99
N ALA A 614 27.27 -7.13 -18.77
CA ALA A 614 26.51 -8.33 -19.13
C ALA A 614 26.57 -8.67 -20.63
N VAL A 615 26.83 -7.67 -21.50
CA VAL A 615 26.96 -7.86 -22.95
C VAL A 615 28.36 -7.55 -23.49
N ALA A 616 29.33 -7.30 -22.62
CA ALA A 616 30.71 -7.06 -23.00
C ALA A 616 31.43 -8.36 -23.44
N ASP A 617 32.53 -8.21 -24.17
CA ASP A 617 33.44 -9.30 -24.53
C ASP A 617 34.50 -9.47 -23.43
N GLY A 618 34.40 -10.57 -22.67
CA GLY A 618 35.27 -10.92 -21.56
C GLY A 618 34.59 -10.88 -20.18
N THR A 619 35.40 -10.93 -19.12
CA THR A 619 34.92 -10.83 -17.73
C THR A 619 35.29 -9.47 -17.16
N THR A 620 34.29 -8.75 -16.67
CA THR A 620 34.43 -7.44 -16.02
C THR A 620 34.44 -7.61 -14.50
N LYS A 621 35.32 -6.89 -13.81
CA LYS A 621 35.32 -6.79 -12.34
C LYS A 621 35.13 -5.34 -11.92
N ILE A 622 34.19 -5.12 -11.02
CA ILE A 622 33.89 -3.81 -10.42
C ILE A 622 34.17 -3.90 -8.92
N THR A 623 35.05 -3.05 -8.41
CA THR A 623 35.44 -2.96 -6.99
C THR A 623 35.11 -1.58 -6.41
N GLY A 624 35.32 -1.38 -5.10
CA GLY A 624 35.10 -0.07 -4.45
C GLY A 624 33.64 0.30 -4.19
N VAL A 625 32.71 -0.68 -4.21
CA VAL A 625 31.25 -0.45 -4.09
C VAL A 625 30.61 -1.14 -2.90
N ALA A 626 31.39 -1.50 -1.87
CA ALA A 626 30.89 -2.16 -0.65
C ALA A 626 29.71 -1.41 0.02
N ASN A 627 29.70 -0.07 -0.06
CA ASN A 627 28.64 0.77 0.48
C ASN A 627 27.26 0.52 -0.15
N GLN A 628 27.18 -0.12 -1.32
CA GLN A 628 25.93 -0.41 -2.04
C GLN A 628 25.12 -1.57 -1.41
N ARG A 629 25.69 -2.31 -0.45
CA ARG A 629 25.01 -3.39 0.29
C ARG A 629 23.96 -2.91 1.29
N VAL A 630 24.07 -1.67 1.77
CA VAL A 630 23.26 -1.11 2.88
C VAL A 630 22.50 0.17 2.48
N LYS A 631 22.20 0.32 1.18
CA LYS A 631 21.49 1.51 0.65
C LYS A 631 19.98 1.35 0.76
N GLU A 632 19.30 1.15 -0.37
CA GLU A 632 17.84 0.96 -0.41
C GLU A 632 17.47 -0.51 -0.27
N CYS A 633 18.34 -1.35 -0.83
CA CYS A 633 18.41 -2.79 -0.70
C CYS A 633 19.90 -3.19 -0.76
N ASN A 634 20.20 -4.49 -0.67
CA ASN A 634 21.52 -5.00 -1.01
C ASN A 634 21.69 -5.03 -2.53
N ARG A 635 22.06 -3.89 -3.13
CA ARG A 635 22.08 -3.71 -4.58
C ARG A 635 23.02 -4.69 -5.29
N ILE A 636 24.13 -5.06 -4.67
CA ILE A 636 25.08 -6.03 -5.24
C ILE A 636 24.41 -7.40 -5.38
N GLU A 637 23.82 -7.91 -4.30
CA GLU A 637 23.10 -9.19 -4.27
C GLU A 637 21.92 -9.19 -5.27
N VAL A 638 21.15 -8.09 -5.32
CA VAL A 638 20.03 -7.97 -6.25
C VAL A 638 20.52 -7.99 -7.70
N MET A 639 21.54 -7.22 -8.06
CA MET A 639 22.07 -7.24 -9.43
C MET A 639 22.56 -8.64 -9.83
N VAL A 640 23.23 -9.37 -8.93
CA VAL A 640 23.65 -10.76 -9.17
C VAL A 640 22.44 -11.66 -9.38
N THR A 641 21.45 -11.57 -8.49
CA THR A 641 20.24 -12.41 -8.52
C THR A 641 19.44 -12.19 -9.79
N GLU A 642 19.18 -10.94 -10.16
CA GLU A 642 18.39 -10.57 -11.33
C GLU A 642 19.12 -10.88 -12.65
N LEU A 643 20.44 -10.67 -12.74
CA LEU A 643 21.23 -11.06 -13.91
C LEU A 643 21.26 -12.59 -14.13
N ARG A 644 21.35 -13.38 -13.06
CA ARG A 644 21.31 -14.84 -13.14
C ARG A 644 19.99 -15.36 -13.68
N LYS A 645 18.87 -14.67 -13.44
CA LYS A 645 17.56 -15.00 -14.06
C LYS A 645 17.60 -14.90 -15.58
N ILE A 646 18.30 -13.88 -16.10
CA ILE A 646 18.52 -13.67 -17.54
C ILE A 646 19.52 -14.71 -18.11
N GLY A 647 20.29 -15.38 -17.25
CA GLY A 647 21.29 -16.38 -17.65
C GLY A 647 22.70 -15.81 -17.84
N VAL A 648 22.97 -14.61 -17.30
CA VAL A 648 24.31 -14.02 -17.28
C VAL A 648 25.09 -14.60 -16.09
N GLU A 649 26.32 -15.04 -16.35
CA GLU A 649 27.21 -15.56 -15.30
C GLU A 649 27.85 -14.40 -14.53
N CYS A 650 27.63 -14.36 -13.22
CA CYS A 650 28.13 -13.32 -12.33
C CYS A 650 28.17 -13.78 -10.87
N GLY A 651 28.86 -13.01 -10.03
CA GLY A 651 28.93 -13.26 -8.61
C GLY A 651 29.51 -12.09 -7.82
N GLU A 652 29.42 -12.20 -6.49
CA GLU A 652 29.85 -11.16 -5.58
C GLU A 652 31.36 -11.21 -5.31
N LEU A 653 31.95 -10.03 -5.13
CA LEU A 653 33.26 -9.81 -4.52
C LEU A 653 33.06 -9.22 -3.11
N PRO A 654 34.08 -9.23 -2.24
CA PRO A 654 33.98 -8.64 -0.90
C PRO A 654 33.46 -7.19 -0.92
N ASP A 655 33.94 -6.39 -1.86
CA ASP A 655 33.64 -4.97 -2.04
C ASP A 655 33.09 -4.65 -3.45
N GLY A 656 32.53 -5.65 -4.14
CA GLY A 656 32.23 -5.51 -5.56
C GLY A 656 31.46 -6.66 -6.20
N ILE A 657 31.56 -6.76 -7.52
CA ILE A 657 30.88 -7.75 -8.36
C ILE A 657 31.74 -8.10 -9.58
N TRP A 658 31.68 -9.36 -10.02
CA TRP A 658 32.24 -9.80 -11.29
C TRP A 658 31.14 -10.32 -12.23
N ILE A 659 31.29 -10.08 -13.53
CA ILE A 659 30.32 -10.42 -14.57
C ILE A 659 31.05 -10.94 -15.80
N THR A 660 30.69 -12.12 -16.28
CA THR A 660 31.17 -12.68 -17.56
C THR A 660 30.17 -12.31 -18.65
N GLY A 661 30.58 -11.42 -19.54
CA GLY A 661 29.74 -10.87 -20.59
C GLY A 661 29.56 -11.81 -21.78
N THR A 662 28.52 -11.54 -22.57
CA THR A 662 28.09 -12.40 -23.69
C THR A 662 28.71 -12.04 -25.04
N ALA A 663 29.68 -11.12 -25.08
CA ALA A 663 30.29 -10.58 -26.30
C ALA A 663 29.24 -10.11 -27.32
N GLY A 664 28.21 -9.41 -26.85
CA GLY A 664 27.10 -8.88 -27.65
C GLY A 664 26.06 -9.91 -28.12
N LYS A 665 26.23 -11.19 -27.80
CA LYS A 665 25.31 -12.26 -28.25
C LYS A 665 24.17 -12.45 -27.25
N THR A 666 22.98 -11.95 -27.54
CA THR A 666 21.85 -11.98 -26.60
C THR A 666 20.83 -13.10 -26.88
N ASP A 667 20.93 -13.82 -28.00
CA ASP A 667 19.95 -14.84 -28.44
C ASP A 667 19.75 -16.01 -27.46
N HIS A 668 20.77 -16.31 -26.65
CA HIS A 668 20.74 -17.41 -25.67
C HIS A 668 20.26 -16.97 -24.28
N LEU A 669 20.08 -15.66 -24.07
CA LEU A 669 19.62 -15.11 -22.81
C LEU A 669 18.13 -15.38 -22.62
N LYS A 670 17.76 -15.65 -21.37
CA LYS A 670 16.41 -16.03 -20.98
C LYS A 670 15.54 -14.81 -20.77
N LYS A 671 14.26 -14.95 -21.10
CA LYS A 671 13.21 -14.03 -20.67
C LYS A 671 13.15 -14.02 -19.15
N ALA A 672 13.08 -12.84 -18.54
CA ALA A 672 13.06 -12.72 -17.09
C ALA A 672 12.21 -11.54 -16.64
N SER A 673 11.53 -11.74 -15.51
CA SER A 673 10.87 -10.68 -14.76
C SER A 673 11.79 -10.19 -13.66
N ILE A 674 12.09 -8.89 -13.68
CA ILE A 674 13.12 -8.23 -12.89
C ILE A 674 12.47 -7.51 -11.72
N ALA A 675 12.69 -8.05 -10.52
CA ALA A 675 12.24 -7.42 -9.29
C ALA A 675 13.10 -6.18 -9.00
N CYS A 676 12.47 -5.01 -8.99
CA CYS A 676 13.19 -3.75 -8.80
C CYS A 676 13.43 -3.41 -7.32
N HIS A 677 12.78 -4.11 -6.39
CA HIS A 677 12.86 -3.85 -4.93
C HIS A 677 12.58 -2.38 -4.54
N ASN A 678 11.74 -1.67 -5.31
CA ASN A 678 11.49 -0.24 -5.18
C ASN A 678 12.77 0.63 -5.24
N ASP A 679 13.77 0.16 -5.99
CA ASP A 679 15.02 0.86 -6.28
C ASP A 679 15.06 1.31 -7.75
N HIS A 680 14.99 2.62 -7.92
CA HIS A 680 14.98 3.29 -9.22
C HIS A 680 16.20 2.94 -10.10
N ARG A 681 17.37 2.70 -9.49
CA ARG A 681 18.61 2.45 -10.22
C ARG A 681 18.63 1.08 -10.86
N ILE A 682 18.02 0.10 -10.21
CA ILE A 682 17.87 -1.26 -10.74
C ILE A 682 16.96 -1.21 -11.97
N ALA A 683 15.77 -0.58 -11.86
CA ALA A 683 14.84 -0.47 -12.98
C ALA A 683 15.48 0.19 -14.22
N MET A 684 16.15 1.34 -14.06
CA MET A 684 16.79 2.05 -15.18
C MET A 684 17.98 1.27 -15.76
N SER A 685 18.75 0.55 -14.93
CA SER A 685 19.87 -0.28 -15.42
C SER A 685 19.39 -1.48 -16.23
N PHE A 686 18.32 -2.14 -15.79
CA PHE A 686 17.72 -3.23 -16.56
C PHE A 686 16.94 -2.73 -17.79
N ALA A 687 16.49 -1.47 -17.81
CA ALA A 687 16.00 -0.85 -19.04
C ALA A 687 17.14 -0.70 -20.07
N VAL A 688 18.34 -0.29 -19.66
CA VAL A 688 19.53 -0.29 -20.54
C VAL A 688 19.77 -1.67 -21.12
N LEU A 689 19.84 -2.71 -20.28
CA LEU A 689 20.05 -4.09 -20.75
C LEU A 689 18.91 -4.58 -21.67
N GLY A 690 17.65 -4.29 -21.31
CA GLY A 690 16.47 -4.66 -22.09
C GLY A 690 16.40 -4.01 -23.47
N SER A 691 17.18 -2.97 -23.75
CA SER A 691 17.26 -2.39 -25.10
C SER A 691 17.96 -3.29 -26.13
N VAL A 692 18.67 -4.32 -25.67
CA VAL A 692 19.36 -5.31 -26.53
C VAL A 692 19.00 -6.76 -26.18
N VAL A 693 18.46 -7.01 -24.98
CA VAL A 693 17.96 -8.32 -24.54
C VAL A 693 16.44 -8.35 -24.63
N ASP A 694 15.91 -9.30 -25.38
CA ASP A 694 14.47 -9.43 -25.58
C ASP A 694 13.74 -9.91 -24.33
N ASN A 695 12.54 -9.36 -24.10
CA ASN A 695 11.62 -9.74 -23.02
C ASN A 695 12.20 -9.69 -21.59
N VAL A 696 13.02 -8.67 -21.31
CA VAL A 696 13.32 -8.24 -19.93
C VAL A 696 12.14 -7.41 -19.42
N ILE A 697 11.37 -7.97 -18.49
CA ILE A 697 10.20 -7.33 -17.90
C ILE A 697 10.62 -6.65 -16.60
N ILE A 698 10.37 -5.35 -16.48
CA ILE A 698 10.67 -4.55 -15.29
C ILE A 698 9.37 -4.43 -14.49
N THR A 699 9.35 -4.99 -13.28
CA THR A 699 8.09 -5.21 -12.53
C THR A 699 7.46 -3.94 -11.96
N ASP A 700 8.26 -2.90 -11.76
CA ASP A 700 7.84 -1.66 -11.09
C ASP A 700 8.44 -0.45 -11.81
N LYS A 701 7.71 0.02 -12.82
CA LYS A 701 8.07 1.21 -13.61
C LYS A 701 8.06 2.49 -12.77
N GLU A 702 7.11 2.63 -11.85
CA GLU A 702 6.89 3.87 -11.09
C GLU A 702 8.01 4.14 -10.08
N CYS A 703 8.82 3.14 -9.70
CA CYS A 703 9.95 3.36 -8.80
C CYS A 703 10.98 4.38 -9.34
N THR A 704 11.03 4.62 -10.67
CA THR A 704 11.91 5.62 -11.28
C THR A 704 11.58 7.06 -10.86
N ASP A 705 10.35 7.34 -10.43
CA ASP A 705 9.89 8.67 -10.00
C ASP A 705 10.72 9.27 -8.86
N LYS A 706 11.47 8.43 -8.14
CA LYS A 706 12.33 8.88 -7.05
C LYS A 706 13.47 9.79 -7.50
N THR A 707 14.02 9.57 -8.70
CA THR A 707 15.13 10.40 -9.24
C THR A 707 14.93 10.84 -10.68
N TYR A 708 14.10 10.12 -11.45
CA TYR A 708 13.88 10.40 -12.86
C TYR A 708 12.43 10.07 -13.30
N PRO A 709 11.42 10.88 -12.88
CA PRO A 709 10.02 10.65 -13.25
C PRO A 709 9.74 10.57 -14.76
N GLU A 710 10.49 11.32 -15.56
CA GLU A 710 10.36 11.38 -17.03
C GLU A 710 11.19 10.32 -17.76
N PHE A 711 11.82 9.38 -17.04
CA PHE A 711 12.79 8.44 -17.64
C PHE A 711 12.21 7.72 -18.86
N TRP A 712 11.04 7.10 -18.71
CA TRP A 712 10.39 6.34 -19.78
C TRP A 712 9.97 7.22 -20.96
N ASP A 713 9.48 8.42 -20.66
CA ASP A 713 9.05 9.39 -21.68
C ASP A 713 10.25 9.88 -22.48
N HIS A 714 11.35 10.23 -21.81
CA HIS A 714 12.57 10.70 -22.45
C HIS A 714 13.25 9.62 -23.29
N VAL A 715 13.23 8.36 -22.84
CA VAL A 715 13.73 7.23 -23.62
C VAL A 715 13.01 7.13 -24.96
N GLN A 716 11.70 7.37 -24.99
CA GLN A 716 10.93 7.38 -26.25
C GLN A 716 11.11 8.66 -27.06
N MET A 717 10.96 9.83 -26.43
CA MET A 717 10.90 11.13 -27.11
C MET A 717 12.27 11.62 -27.59
N HIS A 718 13.33 11.34 -26.84
CA HIS A 718 14.65 11.94 -27.07
C HIS A 718 15.71 10.95 -27.54
N LEU A 719 15.56 9.65 -27.26
CA LEU A 719 16.53 8.63 -27.65
C LEU A 719 16.06 7.75 -28.82
N GLY A 720 14.79 7.83 -29.20
CA GLY A 720 14.20 7.03 -30.29
C GLY A 720 14.05 5.54 -29.97
N LEU A 721 14.11 5.16 -28.69
CA LEU A 721 13.90 3.78 -28.24
C LEU A 721 12.41 3.52 -27.99
N GLN A 722 11.99 2.26 -28.12
CA GLN A 722 10.59 1.88 -27.91
C GLN A 722 10.41 1.22 -26.55
N VAL A 723 9.35 1.66 -25.85
CA VAL A 723 8.91 1.15 -24.56
C VAL A 723 7.52 0.55 -24.73
N ALA A 724 7.30 -0.65 -24.23
CA ALA A 724 6.04 -1.37 -24.34
C ALA A 724 5.47 -1.71 -22.96
N PRO A 725 4.16 -1.54 -22.74
CA PRO A 725 3.47 -2.09 -21.58
C PRO A 725 3.51 -3.62 -21.63
N VAL A 726 3.46 -4.25 -20.45
CA VAL A 726 3.25 -5.70 -20.33
C VAL A 726 1.81 -5.92 -19.86
N VAL A 727 0.90 -5.93 -20.83
CA VAL A 727 -0.53 -6.22 -20.58
C VAL A 727 -0.67 -7.74 -20.49
N GLU A 728 -1.14 -8.26 -19.37
CA GLU A 728 -1.41 -9.70 -19.22
C GLU A 728 -2.44 -10.16 -20.29
N GLU A 729 -2.00 -10.93 -21.27
CA GLU A 729 -2.92 -11.73 -22.08
C GLU A 729 -3.49 -12.81 -21.16
N GLN A 730 -4.81 -12.83 -20.99
CA GLN A 730 -5.48 -13.95 -20.32
C GLN A 730 -5.34 -15.22 -21.18
N SER A 731 -4.20 -15.89 -21.10
CA SER A 731 -4.14 -17.33 -21.28
C SER A 731 -4.78 -17.95 -20.03
N GLY A 732 -5.93 -18.59 -20.22
CA GLY A 732 -6.79 -19.08 -19.13
C GLY A 732 -6.03 -19.86 -18.06
N ASN A 733 -6.46 -19.67 -16.80
CA ASN A 733 -6.11 -20.44 -15.61
C ASN A 733 -5.16 -21.62 -15.89
N SER A 734 -3.87 -21.31 -16.00
CA SER A 734 -2.86 -22.24 -15.55
C SER A 734 -2.43 -21.69 -14.20
N ASP A 735 -2.52 -22.53 -13.17
CA ASP A 735 -2.07 -22.23 -11.82
C ASP A 735 -0.62 -21.73 -11.88
N ALA A 736 -0.44 -20.40 -11.91
CA ALA A 736 0.84 -19.78 -11.71
C ALA A 736 1.20 -19.98 -10.23
N ASP A 737 2.41 -20.47 -9.96
CA ASP A 737 2.97 -20.77 -8.64
C ASP A 737 2.70 -19.64 -7.63
N VAL A 738 1.57 -19.73 -6.90
CA VAL A 738 1.30 -18.84 -5.77
C VAL A 738 2.22 -19.26 -4.64
N GLN A 739 3.20 -18.40 -4.35
CA GLN A 739 4.15 -18.61 -3.27
C GLN A 739 3.44 -18.56 -1.91
N ILE A 740 3.44 -19.68 -1.18
CA ILE A 740 2.82 -19.80 0.15
C ILE A 740 3.77 -19.16 1.18
N PRO A 741 3.31 -18.32 2.11
CA PRO A 741 4.18 -17.74 3.14
C PRO A 741 4.73 -18.81 4.09
N GLY A 742 5.87 -18.53 4.72
CA GLY A 742 6.38 -19.35 5.81
C GLY A 742 5.42 -19.36 7.01
N VAL A 743 5.32 -20.48 7.72
CA VAL A 743 4.46 -20.59 8.93
C VAL A 743 5.27 -21.08 10.12
N PHE A 744 5.18 -20.38 11.24
CA PHE A 744 5.89 -20.72 12.47
C PHE A 744 4.99 -21.53 13.40
N LEU A 745 5.47 -22.70 13.84
CA LEU A 745 4.80 -23.52 14.85
C LEU A 745 5.50 -23.34 16.20
N ILE A 746 4.77 -22.76 17.16
CA ILE A 746 5.20 -22.58 18.55
C ILE A 746 4.35 -23.45 19.49
N GLY A 747 4.76 -23.52 20.75
CA GLY A 747 4.10 -24.32 21.79
C GLY A 747 5.08 -25.18 22.57
N MET A 748 4.60 -25.83 23.62
CA MET A 748 5.44 -26.64 24.52
C MET A 748 6.12 -27.81 23.81
N ARG A 749 7.24 -28.27 24.38
CA ARG A 749 7.80 -29.59 24.03
C ARG A 749 6.77 -30.67 24.37
N GLY A 750 6.65 -31.71 23.56
CA GLY A 750 5.61 -32.74 23.73
C GLY A 750 4.24 -32.39 23.14
N ALA A 751 3.99 -31.13 22.73
CA ALA A 751 2.71 -30.73 22.12
C ALA A 751 2.46 -31.32 20.72
N GLY A 752 3.48 -31.93 20.09
CA GLY A 752 3.37 -32.57 18.77
C GLY A 752 3.81 -31.73 17.56
N LYS A 753 4.42 -30.55 17.79
CA LYS A 753 4.83 -29.61 16.73
C LYS A 753 5.62 -30.24 15.57
N SER A 754 6.76 -30.88 15.85
CA SER A 754 7.60 -31.47 14.81
C SER A 754 6.89 -32.59 14.05
N SER A 755 6.04 -33.37 14.71
CA SER A 755 5.24 -34.42 14.07
C SER A 755 4.20 -33.83 13.12
N LEU A 756 3.43 -32.83 13.59
CA LEU A 756 2.44 -32.12 12.79
C LEU A 756 3.07 -31.38 11.61
N ALA A 757 4.22 -30.73 11.83
CA ALA A 757 4.98 -30.05 10.80
C ALA A 757 5.41 -31.01 9.67
N LYS A 758 5.86 -32.22 10.04
CA LYS A 758 6.26 -33.25 9.08
C LYS A 758 5.07 -33.79 8.28
N ALA A 759 3.96 -34.07 8.96
CA ALA A 759 2.74 -34.53 8.31
C ALA A 759 2.20 -33.48 7.32
N ALA A 760 2.14 -32.22 7.75
CA ALA A 760 1.69 -31.10 6.93
C ALA A 760 2.62 -30.79 5.75
N SER A 761 3.94 -30.80 5.97
CA SER A 761 4.94 -30.61 4.91
C SER A 761 4.75 -31.63 3.79
N THR A 762 4.54 -32.90 4.15
CA THR A 762 4.29 -33.99 3.19
C THR A 762 2.98 -33.79 2.44
N ALA A 763 1.88 -33.51 3.16
CA ALA A 763 0.55 -33.41 2.58
C ALA A 763 0.37 -32.16 1.68
N LEU A 764 0.95 -31.03 2.10
CA LEU A 764 0.84 -29.73 1.42
C LEU A 764 1.99 -29.45 0.44
N LYS A 765 2.96 -30.36 0.33
CA LYS A 765 4.18 -30.20 -0.48
C LYS A 765 4.97 -28.94 -0.12
N MET A 766 5.03 -28.63 1.17
CA MET A 766 5.82 -27.52 1.71
C MET A 766 7.15 -28.04 2.26
N ASN A 767 8.18 -27.22 2.27
CA ASN A 767 9.44 -27.49 2.95
C ASN A 767 9.23 -27.55 4.47
N LEU A 768 10.06 -28.33 5.15
CA LEU A 768 10.09 -28.41 6.61
C LEU A 768 11.44 -27.88 7.11
N LEU A 769 11.40 -26.93 8.04
CA LEU A 769 12.57 -26.44 8.76
C LEU A 769 12.34 -26.64 10.26
N ASP A 770 13.16 -27.45 10.91
CA ASP A 770 13.14 -27.61 12.37
C ASP A 770 14.29 -26.77 12.96
N THR A 771 13.95 -25.75 13.75
CA THR A 771 14.93 -24.75 14.20
C THR A 771 15.98 -25.36 15.14
N ASP A 772 15.59 -26.36 15.93
CA ASP A 772 16.54 -27.03 16.83
C ASP A 772 17.56 -27.83 16.01
N LYS A 773 17.15 -28.46 14.90
CA LYS A 773 18.08 -29.16 13.99
C LYS A 773 19.01 -28.21 13.24
N VAL A 774 18.49 -27.09 12.74
CA VAL A 774 19.31 -26.07 12.07
C VAL A 774 20.37 -25.52 13.03
N LEU A 775 20.01 -25.30 14.30
CA LEU A 775 20.99 -24.91 15.32
C LEU A 775 22.02 -26.00 15.57
N GLU A 776 21.64 -27.27 15.68
CA GLU A 776 22.61 -28.37 15.85
C GLU A 776 23.59 -28.48 14.67
N GLU A 777 23.12 -28.27 13.45
CA GLU A 777 23.94 -28.22 12.23
C GLU A 777 24.89 -27.00 12.23
N GLU A 778 24.41 -25.80 12.56
CA GLU A 778 25.23 -24.59 12.67
C GLU A 778 26.26 -24.67 13.80
N LEU A 779 25.95 -25.38 14.88
CA LEU A 779 26.84 -25.59 16.03
C LEU A 779 27.82 -26.76 15.84
N GLY A 780 27.56 -27.65 14.88
CA GLY A 780 28.33 -28.88 14.65
C GLY A 780 28.29 -29.89 15.80
N MET A 781 27.33 -29.76 16.72
CA MET A 781 27.13 -30.63 17.89
C MET A 781 25.67 -30.55 18.38
N THR A 782 25.26 -31.49 19.23
CA THR A 782 23.90 -31.47 19.78
C THR A 782 23.69 -30.30 20.75
N ILE A 783 22.45 -29.83 20.91
CA ILE A 783 22.14 -28.75 21.88
C ILE A 783 22.56 -29.15 23.30
N ALA A 784 22.40 -30.43 23.65
CA ALA A 784 22.79 -30.96 24.96
C ALA A 784 24.31 -30.87 25.19
N ASP A 785 25.11 -31.24 24.19
CA ASP A 785 26.57 -31.15 24.26
C ASP A 785 27.04 -29.69 24.27
N PHE A 786 26.37 -28.81 23.52
CA PHE A 786 26.66 -27.39 23.50
C PHE A 786 26.46 -26.76 24.89
N VAL A 787 25.33 -27.01 25.54
CA VAL A 787 25.05 -26.52 26.89
C VAL A 787 26.05 -27.09 27.91
N ALA A 788 26.39 -28.37 27.82
CA ALA A 788 27.38 -29.00 28.70
C ALA A 788 28.77 -28.35 28.57
N ARG A 789 29.19 -27.93 27.36
CA ARG A 789 30.46 -27.24 27.11
C ARG A 789 30.50 -25.78 27.56
N HIS A 790 29.34 -25.16 27.79
CA HIS A 790 29.21 -23.76 28.20
C HIS A 790 28.75 -23.65 29.66
N ASN A 791 29.47 -24.30 30.58
CA ASN A 791 29.20 -24.24 32.03
C ASN A 791 27.77 -24.65 32.44
N HIS A 792 27.08 -25.46 31.63
CA HIS A 792 25.67 -25.82 31.82
C HIS A 792 24.71 -24.62 31.86
N THR A 793 25.07 -23.48 31.25
CA THR A 793 24.18 -22.31 31.17
C THR A 793 23.46 -22.26 29.82
N TRP A 794 22.20 -21.80 29.85
CA TRP A 794 21.35 -21.70 28.65
C TRP A 794 21.52 -20.36 27.91
N GLU A 795 22.21 -19.38 28.50
CA GLU A 795 22.36 -18.02 27.96
C GLU A 795 23.02 -18.02 26.57
N ALA A 796 24.15 -18.71 26.42
CA ALA A 796 24.85 -18.79 25.14
C ALA A 796 24.01 -19.48 24.05
N PHE A 797 23.22 -20.49 24.42
CA PHE A 797 22.29 -21.15 23.50
C PHE A 797 21.13 -20.23 23.11
N ARG A 798 20.57 -19.47 24.07
CA ARG A 798 19.48 -18.53 23.82
C ARG A 798 19.88 -17.40 22.88
N GLU A 799 21.12 -16.92 22.96
CA GLU A 799 21.64 -15.94 21.99
C GLU A 799 21.70 -16.51 20.57
N LYS A 800 22.21 -17.74 20.39
CA LYS A 800 22.22 -18.40 19.07
C LYS A 800 20.82 -18.68 18.53
N GLN A 801 19.90 -19.12 19.40
CA GLN A 801 18.50 -19.30 19.06
C GLN A 801 17.84 -17.98 18.64
N LYS A 802 18.14 -16.89 19.34
CA LYS A 802 17.66 -15.54 19.01
C LYS A 802 18.14 -15.10 17.63
N ASP A 803 19.43 -15.21 17.33
CA ASP A 803 20.00 -14.82 16.04
C ASP A 803 19.36 -15.58 14.87
N LEU A 804 19.23 -16.91 14.98
CA LEU A 804 18.58 -17.73 13.97
C LEU A 804 17.11 -17.32 13.77
N LEU A 805 16.36 -17.21 14.86
CA LEU A 805 14.92 -16.96 14.77
C LEU A 805 14.59 -15.55 14.29
N LEU A 806 15.33 -14.53 14.72
CA LEU A 806 15.14 -13.18 14.19
C LEU A 806 15.43 -13.16 12.68
N ARG A 807 16.51 -13.82 12.23
CA ARG A 807 16.79 -13.95 10.78
C ARG A 807 15.65 -14.63 10.02
N LEU A 808 15.14 -15.76 10.54
CA LEU A 808 14.03 -16.48 9.91
C LEU A 808 12.72 -15.69 9.95
N ILE A 809 12.42 -14.93 11.01
CA ILE A 809 11.19 -14.13 11.10
C ILE A 809 11.26 -12.90 10.18
N THR A 810 12.44 -12.27 10.06
CA THR A 810 12.66 -11.11 9.18
C THR A 810 12.60 -11.50 7.70
N SER A 811 13.11 -12.69 7.34
CA SER A 811 13.08 -13.20 5.97
C SER A 811 12.67 -14.68 5.95
N PRO A 812 11.37 -14.97 6.16
CA PRO A 812 10.89 -16.34 6.26
C PRO A 812 10.95 -17.01 4.89
N PRO A 813 11.55 -18.20 4.80
CA PRO A 813 11.60 -18.92 3.55
C PRO A 813 10.16 -19.24 3.08
N PRO A 814 9.85 -18.95 1.81
CA PRO A 814 8.55 -19.26 1.24
C PRO A 814 8.32 -20.77 1.20
N ASN A 815 7.06 -21.19 1.10
CA ASN A 815 6.61 -22.57 1.04
C ASN A 815 7.18 -23.43 2.17
N THR A 816 7.35 -22.89 3.38
CA THR A 816 8.07 -23.58 4.47
C THR A 816 7.27 -23.59 5.78
N ILE A 817 7.21 -24.75 6.43
CA ILE A 817 6.70 -24.93 7.79
C ILE A 817 7.91 -24.95 8.74
N ILE A 818 7.94 -24.01 9.68
CA ILE A 818 9.05 -23.76 10.58
C ILE A 818 8.64 -24.23 11.99
N SER A 819 9.17 -25.36 12.44
CA SER A 819 8.91 -25.90 13.78
C SER A 819 9.92 -25.33 14.78
N CYS A 820 9.44 -24.53 15.74
CA CYS A 820 10.30 -23.87 16.72
C CYS A 820 10.56 -24.73 17.97
N GLY A 821 11.72 -24.54 18.58
CA GLY A 821 12.05 -25.09 19.89
C GLY A 821 11.10 -24.57 20.99
N GLY A 822 10.79 -25.40 21.98
CA GLY A 822 9.79 -25.07 23.01
C GLY A 822 10.13 -23.84 23.87
N GLY A 823 11.40 -23.46 23.98
CA GLY A 823 11.83 -22.28 24.74
C GLY A 823 11.80 -20.96 23.98
N VAL A 824 11.34 -20.95 22.73
CA VAL A 824 11.36 -19.78 21.83
C VAL A 824 10.73 -18.52 22.43
N VAL A 825 9.68 -18.68 23.24
CA VAL A 825 8.93 -17.57 23.83
C VAL A 825 9.56 -16.99 25.10
N GLU A 826 10.69 -17.52 25.57
CA GLU A 826 11.39 -16.96 26.75
C GLU A 826 12.29 -15.77 26.40
N THR A 827 12.45 -15.45 25.12
CA THR A 827 13.22 -14.31 24.65
C THR A 827 12.28 -13.22 24.15
N THR A 828 12.28 -12.07 24.82
CA THR A 828 11.35 -10.95 24.57
C THR A 828 11.41 -10.44 23.13
N GLU A 829 12.60 -10.37 22.55
CA GLU A 829 12.83 -9.93 21.17
C GLU A 829 12.17 -10.87 20.16
N ILE A 830 12.22 -12.18 20.41
CA ILE A 830 11.59 -13.18 19.56
C ILE A 830 10.07 -13.10 19.69
N VAL A 831 9.55 -12.93 20.91
CA VAL A 831 8.11 -12.73 21.13
C VAL A 831 7.62 -11.48 20.38
N ASN A 832 8.33 -10.36 20.49
CA ASN A 832 8.00 -9.12 19.79
C ASN A 832 8.06 -9.26 18.27
N ALA A 833 8.97 -10.10 17.75
CA ALA A 833 9.08 -10.38 16.32
C ALA A 833 7.96 -11.31 15.83
N LEU A 834 7.64 -12.38 16.58
CA LEU A 834 6.55 -13.31 16.28
C LEU A 834 5.19 -12.62 16.34
N GLU A 835 4.94 -11.75 17.33
CA GLU A 835 3.71 -10.97 17.48
C GLU A 835 3.42 -10.09 16.25
N LYS A 836 4.46 -9.62 15.56
CA LYS A 836 4.35 -8.84 14.32
C LYS A 836 4.20 -9.70 13.07
N TYR A 837 4.50 -11.00 13.16
CA TYR A 837 4.44 -11.90 12.03
C TYR A 837 3.02 -12.49 11.86
N PRO A 838 2.43 -12.47 10.65
CA PRO A 838 1.00 -12.80 10.48
C PRO A 838 0.66 -14.30 10.52
N TYR A 839 1.63 -15.21 10.49
CA TYR A 839 1.39 -16.66 10.40
C TYR A 839 2.14 -17.44 11.49
N VAL A 840 1.77 -17.21 12.74
CA VAL A 840 2.28 -17.95 13.90
C VAL A 840 1.17 -18.81 14.50
N VAL A 841 1.39 -20.12 14.55
CA VAL A 841 0.45 -21.11 15.09
C VAL A 841 0.97 -21.64 16.42
N ASN A 842 0.19 -21.45 17.48
CA ASN A 842 0.40 -22.19 18.73
C ASN A 842 -0.26 -23.57 18.62
N VAL A 843 0.53 -24.63 18.77
CA VAL A 843 0.02 -25.99 18.91
C VAL A 843 -0.27 -26.25 20.38
N HIS A 844 -1.55 -26.22 20.74
CA HIS A 844 -2.03 -26.40 22.09
C HIS A 844 -2.51 -27.85 22.28
N ARG A 845 -1.96 -28.55 23.27
CA ARG A 845 -2.43 -29.86 23.73
C ARG A 845 -2.60 -29.78 25.25
N ASP A 846 -3.57 -30.51 25.79
CA ASP A 846 -3.84 -30.51 27.23
C ASP A 846 -2.56 -30.73 28.04
N ILE A 847 -2.35 -29.87 29.04
CA ILE A 847 -1.11 -29.85 29.80
C ILE A 847 -0.87 -31.17 30.54
N LYS A 848 -1.91 -31.93 30.93
CA LYS A 848 -1.74 -33.23 31.58
C LYS A 848 -1.11 -34.24 30.62
N ASP A 849 -1.52 -34.23 29.36
CA ASP A 849 -0.96 -35.12 28.33
C ASP A 849 0.49 -34.71 28.00
N VAL A 850 0.77 -33.41 27.94
CA VAL A 850 2.12 -32.88 27.75
C VAL A 850 3.03 -33.25 28.92
N LEU A 851 2.60 -33.04 30.16
CA LEU A 851 3.37 -33.40 31.36
C LEU A 851 3.60 -34.92 31.45
N ALA A 852 2.58 -35.74 31.18
CA ALA A 852 2.72 -37.19 31.16
C ALA A 852 3.77 -37.67 30.13
N TYR A 853 3.86 -36.99 28.98
CA TYR A 853 4.91 -37.26 27.99
C TYR A 853 6.30 -36.81 28.47
N LEU A 854 6.42 -35.60 29.00
CA LEU A 854 7.69 -35.03 29.47
C LEU A 854 8.26 -35.76 30.71
N ASP A 855 7.40 -36.37 31.52
CA ASP A 855 7.76 -37.12 32.73
C ASP A 855 7.97 -38.63 32.45
N SER A 856 7.94 -39.05 31.17
CA SER A 856 8.14 -40.45 30.76
C SER A 856 9.61 -40.88 30.77
N VAL A 857 9.86 -42.20 30.92
CA VAL A 857 11.20 -42.78 31.11
C VAL A 857 12.15 -42.51 29.92
N GLU A 858 11.62 -42.33 28.71
CA GLU A 858 12.39 -42.11 27.47
C GLU A 858 12.99 -40.69 27.34
N GLU A 859 12.43 -39.66 27.99
CA GLU A 859 12.95 -38.27 27.93
C GLU A 859 13.92 -37.92 29.09
N SER A 860 14.13 -38.84 30.03
CA SER A 860 14.94 -38.66 31.26
C SER A 860 16.45 -38.35 31.04
N HIS A 861 16.92 -38.31 29.80
CA HIS A 861 18.33 -38.13 29.43
C HIS A 861 18.73 -36.68 29.05
N ARG A 862 17.82 -35.69 29.10
CA ARG A 862 18.16 -34.26 28.94
C ARG A 862 18.04 -33.53 30.30
N PRO A 863 19.02 -32.69 30.71
CA PRO A 863 18.99 -32.05 32.03
C PRO A 863 17.77 -31.15 32.21
N SER A 864 16.95 -31.41 33.22
CA SER A 864 15.90 -30.49 33.66
C SER A 864 16.56 -29.32 34.41
N LEU A 865 16.30 -28.09 33.97
CA LEU A 865 16.40 -26.91 34.84
C LEU A 865 15.63 -27.24 36.13
N GLY A 866 16.16 -26.94 37.31
CA GLY A 866 15.56 -27.33 38.60
C GLY A 866 14.14 -26.80 38.91
N ASP A 867 13.42 -26.26 37.92
CA ASP A 867 12.00 -25.90 37.96
C ASP A 867 11.13 -27.07 37.44
N SER A 868 9.98 -27.30 38.06
CA SER A 868 9.02 -28.31 37.58
C SER A 868 8.46 -27.93 36.19
N HIS A 869 8.14 -28.92 35.35
CA HIS A 869 7.53 -28.69 34.04
C HIS A 869 6.22 -27.87 34.12
N ALA A 870 5.48 -27.99 35.23
CA ALA A 870 4.29 -27.18 35.51
C ALA A 870 4.60 -25.68 35.68
N ASN A 871 5.69 -25.33 36.37
CA ASN A 871 6.11 -23.92 36.53
C ASN A 871 6.56 -23.31 35.19
N VAL A 872 7.24 -24.10 34.35
CA VAL A 872 7.64 -23.67 33.01
C VAL A 872 6.41 -23.35 32.15
N TRP A 873 5.37 -24.19 32.20
CA TRP A 873 4.12 -23.93 31.50
C TRP A 873 3.45 -22.64 31.98
N ALA A 874 3.27 -22.47 33.29
CA ALA A 874 2.62 -21.29 33.87
C ALA A 874 3.30 -19.97 33.45
N ARG A 875 4.62 -20.00 33.25
CA ARG A 875 5.40 -18.86 32.75
C ARG A 875 5.27 -18.64 31.23
N ARG A 876 5.17 -19.71 30.44
CA ARG A 876 5.20 -19.65 28.96
C ARG A 876 3.82 -19.54 28.32
N GLU A 877 2.75 -20.02 28.95
CA GLU A 877 1.38 -19.99 28.41
C GLU A 877 0.96 -18.58 27.94
N PRO A 878 1.09 -17.51 28.76
CA PRO A 878 0.75 -16.16 28.31
C PRO A 878 1.62 -15.65 27.16
N LEU A 879 2.86 -16.13 27.06
CA LEU A 879 3.81 -15.73 26.02
C LEU A 879 3.52 -16.43 24.70
N TYR A 880 3.06 -17.68 24.71
CA TYR A 880 2.55 -18.35 23.52
C TYR A 880 1.27 -17.67 23.03
N GLU A 881 0.34 -17.32 23.92
CA GLU A 881 -0.89 -16.62 23.57
C GLU A 881 -0.61 -15.27 22.92
N ARG A 882 0.35 -14.51 23.46
CA ARG A 882 0.79 -13.23 22.90
C ARG A 882 1.52 -13.38 21.55
N SER A 883 2.31 -14.44 21.38
CA SER A 883 3.10 -14.65 20.16
C SER A 883 2.28 -15.21 19.00
N ALA A 884 1.16 -15.87 19.26
CA ALA A 884 0.43 -16.64 18.26
C ALA A 884 -0.76 -15.89 17.66
N THR A 885 -0.75 -15.79 16.33
CA THR A 885 -1.90 -15.35 15.54
C THR A 885 -3.01 -16.41 15.54
N PHE A 886 -2.65 -17.70 15.46
CA PHE A 886 -3.59 -18.80 15.36
C PHE A 886 -3.33 -19.87 16.42
N GLU A 887 -4.35 -20.67 16.72
CA GLU A 887 -4.28 -21.74 17.70
C GLU A 887 -4.86 -23.04 17.14
N PHE A 888 -4.05 -24.10 17.19
CA PHE A 888 -4.50 -25.45 16.87
C PHE A 888 -4.59 -26.26 18.16
N VAL A 889 -5.82 -26.54 18.59
CA VAL A 889 -6.12 -27.24 19.84
C VAL A 889 -6.33 -28.73 19.60
N VAL A 890 -5.66 -29.55 20.40
CA VAL A 890 -5.85 -30.99 20.51
C VAL A 890 -6.48 -31.30 21.87
N ASN A 891 -7.65 -31.93 21.86
CA ASN A 891 -8.41 -32.22 23.08
C ASN A 891 -7.70 -33.27 23.96
N ALA A 892 -7.96 -33.20 25.27
CA ALA A 892 -7.37 -34.11 26.25
C ALA A 892 -7.69 -35.58 25.96
N GLY A 893 -6.69 -36.46 26.07
CA GLY A 893 -6.83 -37.90 25.84
C GLY A 893 -6.97 -38.31 24.37
N ASP A 894 -6.83 -37.36 23.44
CA ASP A 894 -6.94 -37.63 22.02
C ASP A 894 -5.63 -38.21 21.46
N VAL A 895 -5.69 -39.48 21.07
CA VAL A 895 -4.53 -40.29 20.63
C VAL A 895 -4.66 -40.77 19.19
N ASP A 896 -5.66 -40.30 18.43
CA ASP A 896 -5.80 -40.60 17.00
C ASP A 896 -4.92 -39.69 16.15
N TYR A 897 -3.60 -39.92 16.21
CA TYR A 897 -2.60 -39.09 15.53
C TYR A 897 -2.83 -38.96 14.00
N PRO A 898 -3.15 -40.03 13.25
CA PRO A 898 -3.41 -39.89 11.81
C PRO A 898 -4.58 -38.96 11.48
N ARG A 899 -5.62 -38.90 12.33
CA ARG A 899 -6.70 -37.93 12.17
C ARG A 899 -6.24 -36.53 12.57
N ILE A 900 -5.54 -36.38 13.71
CA ILE A 900 -5.02 -35.08 14.16
C ILE A 900 -4.14 -34.43 13.07
N ASP A 901 -3.30 -35.22 12.41
CA ASP A 901 -2.48 -34.77 11.28
C ASP A 901 -3.34 -34.22 10.12
N ARG A 902 -4.42 -34.92 9.75
CA ARG A 902 -5.36 -34.45 8.71
C ARG A 902 -6.09 -33.19 9.13
N ASP A 903 -6.51 -33.09 10.40
CA ASP A 903 -7.19 -31.93 10.93
C ASP A 903 -6.28 -30.70 10.95
N PHE A 904 -4.99 -30.90 11.24
CA PHE A 904 -3.98 -29.86 11.18
C PHE A 904 -3.71 -29.38 9.74
N VAL A 905 -3.60 -30.32 8.79
CA VAL A 905 -3.50 -29.99 7.36
C VAL A 905 -4.69 -29.15 6.90
N ARG A 906 -5.91 -29.56 7.26
CA ARG A 906 -7.12 -28.80 6.96
C ARG A 906 -7.07 -27.39 7.58
N PHE A 907 -6.68 -27.28 8.84
CA PHE A 907 -6.53 -25.99 9.51
C PHE A 907 -5.53 -25.07 8.79
N LEU A 908 -4.36 -25.58 8.38
CA LEU A 908 -3.39 -24.80 7.61
C LEU A 908 -3.93 -24.33 6.26
N SER A 909 -4.68 -25.19 5.55
CA SER A 909 -5.35 -24.83 4.31
C SER A 909 -6.35 -23.68 4.47
N VAL A 910 -6.96 -23.53 5.65
CA VAL A 910 -7.86 -22.41 5.96
C VAL A 910 -7.07 -21.12 6.18
N ILE A 911 -5.99 -21.16 6.96
CA ILE A 911 -5.32 -19.93 7.43
C ILE A 911 -4.26 -19.38 6.46
N LEU A 912 -3.60 -20.23 5.65
CA LEU A 912 -2.50 -19.81 4.76
C LEU A 912 -2.99 -19.49 3.34
N PRO A 913 -2.61 -18.35 2.73
CA PRO A 913 -2.94 -18.05 1.33
C PRO A 913 -2.20 -18.98 0.36
N GLY A 914 -2.73 -19.13 -0.85
CA GLY A 914 -2.17 -20.01 -1.89
C GLY A 914 -2.56 -21.49 -1.76
N LEU A 915 -3.02 -21.93 -0.58
CA LEU A 915 -3.52 -23.29 -0.40
C LEU A 915 -5.00 -23.43 -0.79
N PRO A 916 -5.40 -24.55 -1.43
CA PRO A 916 -6.79 -24.84 -1.72
C PRO A 916 -7.56 -25.10 -0.42
N THR A 917 -8.74 -24.48 -0.27
CA THR A 917 -9.66 -24.73 0.85
C THR A 917 -10.67 -25.81 0.49
N SER A 918 -11.19 -26.53 1.48
CA SER A 918 -12.25 -27.54 1.31
C SER A 918 -13.57 -26.96 0.81
N PHE A 919 -13.75 -25.64 0.93
CA PHE A 919 -14.92 -24.91 0.46
C PHE A 919 -14.50 -23.66 -0.32
N ASN A 920 -14.95 -23.58 -1.58
CA ASN A 920 -14.78 -22.40 -2.41
C ASN A 920 -16.15 -21.73 -2.58
N TYR A 921 -16.40 -20.70 -1.76
CA TYR A 921 -17.69 -20.02 -1.73
C TYR A 921 -18.12 -19.44 -3.09
N ARG A 922 -17.18 -19.12 -4.00
CA ARG A 922 -17.49 -18.61 -5.34
C ARG A 922 -18.02 -19.69 -6.28
N SER A 923 -17.49 -20.91 -6.21
CA SER A 923 -17.99 -22.05 -7.01
C SER A 923 -19.27 -22.66 -6.42
N SER A 924 -19.43 -22.60 -5.09
CA SER A 924 -20.62 -23.09 -4.37
C SER A 924 -21.90 -22.30 -4.71
N CYS A 925 -21.79 -21.09 -5.26
CA CYS A 925 -22.92 -20.28 -5.73
C CYS A 925 -23.68 -20.88 -6.92
N ARG A 926 -23.19 -22.00 -7.51
CA ARG A 926 -23.82 -22.69 -8.64
C ARG A 926 -24.56 -23.98 -8.25
N ALA A 927 -24.63 -24.32 -6.96
CA ALA A 927 -25.25 -25.54 -6.47
C ALA A 927 -26.16 -25.28 -5.26
N ASP A 928 -27.12 -26.18 -5.03
CA ASP A 928 -27.96 -26.17 -3.84
C ASP A 928 -27.12 -26.59 -2.62
N THR A 929 -26.81 -25.66 -1.71
CA THR A 929 -25.96 -25.91 -0.54
C THR A 929 -26.66 -25.62 0.79
N PHE A 930 -26.25 -26.32 1.85
CA PHE A 930 -26.88 -26.30 3.17
C PHE A 930 -25.84 -26.26 4.29
N PHE A 931 -26.21 -25.71 5.44
CA PHE A 931 -25.45 -25.93 6.66
C PHE A 931 -26.34 -26.33 7.83
N LEU A 932 -25.88 -27.28 8.63
CA LEU A 932 -26.60 -27.77 9.80
C LEU A 932 -26.33 -26.90 11.01
N SER A 933 -27.38 -26.29 11.59
CA SER A 933 -27.26 -25.51 12.83
C SER A 933 -27.26 -26.41 14.06
N LEU A 934 -26.10 -26.56 14.71
CA LEU A 934 -25.96 -27.40 15.90
C LEU A 934 -26.45 -26.66 17.15
N THR A 935 -27.29 -27.32 17.95
CA THR A 935 -27.96 -26.74 19.14
C THR A 935 -27.57 -27.45 20.45
N PHE A 936 -26.45 -28.19 20.44
CA PHE A 936 -25.97 -28.89 21.63
C PHE A 936 -25.31 -27.92 22.62
N PRO A 937 -25.55 -28.06 23.94
CA PRO A 937 -24.83 -27.30 24.96
C PRO A 937 -23.37 -27.78 25.12
N ASP A 938 -23.06 -29.01 24.72
CA ASP A 938 -21.72 -29.62 24.65
C ASP A 938 -21.62 -30.53 23.43
N MET A 939 -20.57 -30.38 22.62
CA MET A 939 -20.41 -31.11 21.38
C MET A 939 -20.09 -32.60 21.57
N ASN A 940 -19.74 -33.04 22.78
CA ASN A 940 -19.61 -34.47 23.06
C ASN A 940 -20.93 -35.22 22.86
N ASP A 941 -22.07 -34.55 23.06
CA ASP A 941 -23.40 -35.14 22.87
C ASP A 941 -23.69 -35.46 21.40
N ALA A 942 -22.99 -34.80 20.46
CA ALA A 942 -23.14 -35.07 19.05
C ALA A 942 -22.35 -36.28 18.55
N ARG A 943 -21.30 -36.73 19.28
CA ARG A 943 -20.43 -37.86 18.88
C ARG A 943 -21.17 -39.08 18.31
N PRO A 944 -22.23 -39.61 18.95
CA PRO A 944 -22.90 -40.83 18.47
C PRO A 944 -23.70 -40.63 17.18
N ILE A 945 -24.10 -39.40 16.85
CA ILE A 945 -25.08 -39.11 15.79
C ILE A 945 -24.56 -38.15 14.71
N ILE A 946 -23.39 -37.54 14.90
CA ILE A 946 -22.84 -36.51 14.01
C ILE A 946 -22.71 -37.01 12.56
N SER A 947 -22.27 -38.26 12.37
CA SER A 947 -22.14 -38.86 11.03
C SER A 947 -23.47 -39.02 10.29
N ASP A 948 -24.58 -39.18 11.02
CA ASP A 948 -25.91 -39.29 10.44
C ASP A 948 -26.53 -37.92 10.16
N ILE A 949 -26.47 -37.01 11.13
CA ILE A 949 -27.12 -35.69 11.01
C ILE A 949 -26.43 -34.79 9.98
N CYS A 950 -25.14 -35.00 9.69
CA CYS A 950 -24.39 -34.23 8.70
C CYS A 950 -24.67 -34.64 7.25
N LYS A 951 -25.44 -35.72 7.00
CA LYS A 951 -25.70 -36.22 5.64
C LYS A 951 -26.39 -35.13 4.79
N GLY A 952 -25.74 -34.77 3.69
CA GLY A 952 -26.23 -33.75 2.74
C GLY A 952 -25.98 -32.29 3.17
N ALA A 953 -25.37 -32.04 4.34
CA ALA A 953 -24.92 -30.71 4.73
C ALA A 953 -23.54 -30.43 4.14
N ASP A 954 -23.29 -29.17 3.75
CA ASP A 954 -22.01 -28.70 3.20
C ASP A 954 -21.16 -27.98 4.26
N ALA A 955 -21.76 -27.57 5.38
CA ALA A 955 -21.08 -26.97 6.51
C ALA A 955 -21.84 -27.22 7.82
N LEU A 956 -21.18 -27.01 8.95
CA LEU A 956 -21.75 -27.14 10.29
C LEU A 956 -21.64 -25.80 11.03
N GLU A 957 -22.76 -25.28 11.50
CA GLU A 957 -22.78 -24.07 12.32
C GLU A 957 -22.69 -24.43 13.80
N LEU A 958 -21.61 -23.97 14.44
CA LEU A 958 -21.44 -24.01 15.88
C LEU A 958 -22.06 -22.74 16.47
N ARG A 959 -23.17 -22.90 17.20
CA ARG A 959 -23.85 -21.83 17.94
C ARG A 959 -23.21 -21.64 19.30
N VAL A 960 -22.20 -20.79 19.36
CA VAL A 960 -21.41 -20.50 20.58
C VAL A 960 -22.28 -19.92 21.70
N ASP A 961 -23.30 -19.15 21.33
CA ASP A 961 -24.26 -18.59 22.27
C ASP A 961 -25.12 -19.66 22.97
N LEU A 962 -25.28 -20.85 22.37
CA LEU A 962 -26.05 -21.97 22.93
C LEU A 962 -25.19 -22.98 23.71
N LEU A 963 -23.87 -22.82 23.71
CA LEU A 963 -22.99 -23.65 24.51
C LEU A 963 -23.20 -23.38 26.01
N LYS A 964 -22.93 -24.40 26.84
CA LYS A 964 -23.05 -24.30 28.31
C LYS A 964 -22.11 -23.26 28.94
N SER A 965 -21.07 -22.84 28.23
CA SER A 965 -20.10 -21.83 28.66
C SER A 965 -19.54 -21.09 27.44
N GLN A 966 -19.31 -19.79 27.59
CA GLN A 966 -18.62 -18.94 26.60
C GLN A 966 -17.16 -18.62 27.03
N ASP A 967 -16.60 -19.41 27.94
CA ASP A 967 -15.16 -19.39 28.23
C ASP A 967 -14.36 -19.79 26.98
N THR A 968 -13.29 -19.06 26.68
CA THR A 968 -12.55 -19.20 25.41
C THR A 968 -11.88 -20.56 25.29
N LYS A 969 -11.33 -21.12 26.38
CA LYS A 969 -10.70 -22.45 26.38
C LYS A 969 -11.76 -23.53 26.17
N PHE A 970 -12.92 -23.40 26.81
CA PHE A 970 -14.04 -24.30 26.57
C PHE A 970 -14.50 -24.24 25.10
N VAL A 971 -14.77 -23.05 24.56
CA VAL A 971 -15.20 -22.88 23.15
C VAL A 971 -14.16 -23.45 22.17
N ALA A 972 -12.87 -23.23 22.42
CA ALA A 972 -11.79 -23.78 21.60
C ALA A 972 -11.79 -25.32 21.59
N SER A 973 -12.03 -25.96 22.74
CA SER A 973 -12.18 -27.42 22.82
C SER A 973 -13.38 -27.95 22.02
N GLN A 974 -14.48 -27.17 21.95
CA GLN A 974 -15.67 -27.55 21.18
C GLN A 974 -15.42 -27.45 19.67
N VAL A 975 -14.68 -26.44 19.21
CA VAL A 975 -14.26 -26.32 17.80
C VAL A 975 -13.31 -27.47 17.43
N ALA A 976 -12.32 -27.77 18.27
CA ALA A 976 -11.42 -28.91 18.07
C ALA A 976 -12.18 -30.24 18.03
N LEU A 977 -13.17 -30.41 18.90
CA LEU A 977 -14.03 -31.58 18.91
C LEU A 977 -14.86 -31.66 17.64
N LEU A 978 -15.51 -30.59 17.23
CA LEU A 978 -16.32 -30.59 16.00
C LEU A 978 -15.47 -30.91 14.76
N ARG A 979 -14.25 -30.36 14.67
CA ARG A 979 -13.29 -30.69 13.62
C ARG A 979 -12.91 -32.17 13.61
N SER A 980 -12.74 -32.77 14.80
CA SER A 980 -12.46 -34.22 14.91
C SER A 980 -13.60 -35.12 14.46
N LEU A 981 -14.83 -34.62 14.55
CA LEU A 981 -16.06 -35.39 14.27
C LEU A 981 -16.52 -35.26 12.81
N SER A 982 -16.09 -34.23 12.09
CA SER A 982 -16.53 -33.97 10.73
C SER A 982 -15.47 -33.23 9.91
N THR A 983 -15.34 -33.62 8.64
CA THR A 983 -14.52 -32.92 7.64
C THR A 983 -15.21 -31.71 7.03
N LEU A 984 -16.49 -31.46 7.35
CA LEU A 984 -17.26 -30.34 6.82
C LEU A 984 -16.79 -29.00 7.42
N PRO A 985 -16.74 -27.91 6.63
CA PRO A 985 -16.49 -26.54 7.08
C PRO A 985 -17.27 -26.13 8.33
N ILE A 986 -16.65 -25.33 9.19
CA ILE A 986 -17.25 -24.82 10.43
C ILE A 986 -17.66 -23.36 10.22
N ILE A 987 -18.92 -23.07 10.53
CA ILE A 987 -19.45 -21.71 10.68
C ILE A 987 -19.48 -21.38 12.16
N PHE A 988 -18.66 -20.41 12.57
CA PHE A 988 -18.58 -19.94 13.94
C PHE A 988 -19.57 -18.79 14.15
N THR A 989 -20.64 -19.03 14.89
CA THR A 989 -21.73 -18.06 15.10
C THR A 989 -21.90 -17.74 16.58
N VAL A 990 -21.84 -16.45 16.91
CA VAL A 990 -22.27 -15.91 18.21
C VAL A 990 -23.49 -15.02 17.95
N ARG A 991 -24.67 -15.47 18.36
CA ARG A 991 -25.95 -14.79 18.06
C ARG A 991 -26.50 -14.07 19.29
N SER A 992 -26.76 -12.76 19.18
CA SER A 992 -27.33 -11.97 20.28
C SER A 992 -28.82 -12.27 20.52
N LYS A 993 -29.34 -11.99 21.72
CA LYS A 993 -30.76 -12.14 22.08
C LYS A 993 -31.66 -11.30 21.17
N GLY A 994 -31.28 -10.05 20.89
CA GLY A 994 -31.91 -9.14 19.96
C GLY A 994 -31.85 -9.60 18.51
N GLN A 995 -31.06 -10.61 18.18
CA GLN A 995 -31.01 -11.26 16.88
C GLN A 995 -31.60 -12.69 16.90
N GLY A 996 -32.18 -13.12 18.02
CA GLY A 996 -32.81 -14.43 18.18
C GLY A 996 -31.91 -15.54 18.71
N GLY A 997 -30.80 -15.20 19.35
CA GLY A 997 -29.89 -16.12 20.04
C GLY A 997 -29.96 -16.01 21.56
N ALA A 998 -28.89 -16.43 22.23
CA ALA A 998 -28.79 -16.42 23.70
C ALA A 998 -27.71 -15.47 24.24
N PHE A 999 -26.82 -14.93 23.40
CA PHE A 999 -25.76 -14.01 23.84
C PHE A 999 -26.36 -12.66 24.26
N PRO A 1000 -25.95 -12.06 25.39
CA PRO A 1000 -26.50 -10.77 25.83
C PRO A 1000 -26.34 -9.65 24.79
N ASP A 1001 -27.38 -8.82 24.63
CA ASP A 1001 -27.30 -7.55 23.88
C ASP A 1001 -26.70 -6.45 24.77
N GLY A 1002 -26.22 -5.35 24.17
CA GLY A 1002 -25.74 -4.16 24.89
C GLY A 1002 -24.27 -3.87 24.60
N GLU A 1003 -23.90 -2.58 24.56
CA GLU A 1003 -22.54 -2.13 24.25
C GLU A 1003 -21.49 -2.69 25.22
N GLU A 1004 -21.89 -2.92 26.49
CA GLU A 1004 -21.05 -3.53 27.52
C GLU A 1004 -20.59 -4.96 27.20
N HIS A 1005 -21.27 -5.64 26.29
CA HIS A 1005 -20.96 -7.01 25.87
C HIS A 1005 -20.25 -7.09 24.50
N GLU A 1006 -20.08 -5.96 23.81
CA GLU A 1006 -19.44 -5.90 22.48
C GLU A 1006 -18.01 -6.43 22.52
N GLN A 1007 -17.23 -6.07 23.55
CA GLN A 1007 -15.84 -6.54 23.67
C GLN A 1007 -15.78 -8.08 23.74
N LYS A 1008 -16.65 -8.71 24.54
CA LYS A 1008 -16.68 -10.18 24.67
C LYS A 1008 -17.20 -10.87 23.40
N MET A 1009 -18.18 -10.27 22.72
CA MET A 1009 -18.68 -10.74 21.43
C MET A 1009 -17.52 -10.83 20.42
N PHE A 1010 -16.78 -9.74 20.24
CA PHE A 1010 -15.67 -9.70 19.29
C PHE A 1010 -14.48 -10.53 19.74
N GLU A 1011 -14.20 -10.66 21.04
CA GLU A 1011 -13.21 -11.62 21.57
C GLU A 1011 -13.52 -13.06 21.10
N LEU A 1012 -14.78 -13.48 21.17
CA LEU A 1012 -15.22 -14.80 20.69
C LEU A 1012 -15.14 -14.93 19.16
N LEU A 1013 -15.55 -13.91 18.41
CA LEU A 1013 -15.46 -13.92 16.94
C LEU A 1013 -14.00 -13.98 16.46
N HIS A 1014 -13.10 -13.22 17.10
CA HIS A 1014 -11.67 -13.33 16.87
C HIS A 1014 -11.14 -14.72 17.23
N LEU A 1015 -11.61 -15.33 18.33
CA LEU A 1015 -11.25 -16.71 18.66
C LEU A 1015 -11.64 -17.68 17.53
N GLY A 1016 -12.83 -17.54 16.93
CA GLY A 1016 -13.23 -18.34 15.76
C GLY A 1016 -12.25 -18.24 14.59
N VAL A 1017 -11.74 -17.03 14.30
CA VAL A 1017 -10.69 -16.80 13.29
C VAL A 1017 -9.37 -17.46 13.71
N ARG A 1018 -8.93 -17.27 14.96
CA ARG A 1018 -7.68 -17.83 15.48
C ARG A 1018 -7.68 -19.36 15.45
N LEU A 1019 -8.83 -19.98 15.67
CA LEU A 1019 -9.03 -21.43 15.60
C LEU A 1019 -9.14 -21.95 14.16
N GLY A 1020 -9.08 -21.09 13.14
CA GLY A 1020 -9.16 -21.47 11.74
C GLY A 1020 -10.53 -22.03 11.33
N CYS A 1021 -11.60 -21.40 11.80
CA CYS A 1021 -12.95 -21.71 11.28
C CYS A 1021 -13.11 -21.13 9.87
N GLU A 1022 -13.67 -21.90 8.94
CA GLU A 1022 -13.84 -21.47 7.55
C GLU A 1022 -14.75 -20.24 7.43
N PHE A 1023 -15.75 -20.12 8.31
CA PHE A 1023 -16.64 -18.97 8.37
C PHE A 1023 -16.79 -18.42 9.77
N VAL A 1024 -17.00 -17.10 9.84
CA VAL A 1024 -17.41 -16.39 11.06
C VAL A 1024 -18.64 -15.54 10.74
N ASP A 1025 -19.70 -15.70 11.53
CA ASP A 1025 -20.96 -14.96 11.38
C ASP A 1025 -20.96 -13.73 12.31
N VAL A 1026 -20.98 -12.54 11.69
CA VAL A 1026 -20.81 -11.24 12.34
C VAL A 1026 -22.07 -10.41 12.15
N GLU A 1027 -22.67 -9.97 13.24
CA GLU A 1027 -23.92 -9.21 13.18
C GLU A 1027 -23.68 -7.73 12.89
N THR A 1028 -24.51 -7.12 12.04
CA THR A 1028 -24.31 -5.72 11.64
C THR A 1028 -24.78 -4.70 12.67
N CYS A 1029 -25.56 -5.13 13.67
CA CYS A 1029 -26.06 -4.26 14.74
C CYS A 1029 -24.97 -3.74 15.68
N TRP A 1030 -23.80 -4.39 15.70
CA TRP A 1030 -22.64 -3.97 16.50
C TRP A 1030 -21.90 -2.79 15.87
N SER A 1031 -21.09 -2.12 16.68
CA SER A 1031 -20.39 -0.91 16.28
C SER A 1031 -19.55 -1.13 15.02
N ARG A 1032 -19.55 -0.11 14.15
CA ARG A 1032 -18.77 -0.15 12.91
C ARG A 1032 -17.28 -0.35 13.19
N LYS A 1033 -16.76 0.24 14.25
CA LYS A 1033 -15.35 0.14 14.66
C LYS A 1033 -14.95 -1.30 14.97
N ALA A 1034 -15.75 -2.02 15.75
CA ALA A 1034 -15.46 -3.41 16.09
C ALA A 1034 -15.53 -4.32 14.85
N ARG A 1035 -16.54 -4.12 13.99
CA ARG A 1035 -16.67 -4.84 12.71
C ARG A 1035 -15.49 -4.63 11.78
N GLU A 1036 -15.06 -3.37 11.59
CA GLU A 1036 -13.90 -3.04 10.74
C GLU A 1036 -12.61 -3.63 11.31
N HIS A 1037 -12.45 -3.66 12.64
CA HIS A 1037 -11.31 -4.30 13.29
C HIS A 1037 -11.28 -5.82 13.01
N LEU A 1038 -12.40 -6.52 13.15
CA LEU A 1038 -12.48 -7.95 12.80
C LEU A 1038 -12.21 -8.20 11.32
N LEU A 1039 -12.76 -7.38 10.41
CA LEU A 1039 -12.53 -7.49 8.98
C LEU A 1039 -11.06 -7.28 8.59
N ALA A 1040 -10.32 -6.43 9.30
CA ALA A 1040 -8.89 -6.24 9.10
C ALA A 1040 -8.06 -7.45 9.57
N HIS A 1041 -8.56 -8.22 10.54
CA HIS A 1041 -7.87 -9.36 11.15
C HIS A 1041 -8.54 -10.71 10.87
N ARG A 1042 -9.46 -10.79 9.90
CA ARG A 1042 -10.17 -12.05 9.55
C ARG A 1042 -9.26 -13.07 8.85
N HIS A 1043 -8.10 -12.63 8.37
CA HIS A 1043 -7.20 -13.37 7.50
C HIS A 1043 -7.95 -13.99 6.31
N ARG A 1044 -8.05 -15.31 6.23
CA ARG A 1044 -8.76 -16.05 5.17
C ARG A 1044 -10.16 -16.53 5.56
N SER A 1045 -10.55 -16.40 6.83
CA SER A 1045 -11.90 -16.78 7.27
C SER A 1045 -12.93 -15.95 6.51
N ALA A 1046 -13.93 -16.61 5.95
CA ALA A 1046 -15.00 -15.96 5.21
C ALA A 1046 -16.01 -15.35 6.20
N VAL A 1047 -16.27 -14.05 6.07
CA VAL A 1047 -17.20 -13.36 6.96
C VAL A 1047 -18.61 -13.42 6.37
N ILE A 1048 -19.52 -13.97 7.16
CA ILE A 1048 -20.97 -13.89 6.94
C ILE A 1048 -21.45 -12.65 7.69
N SER A 1049 -21.83 -11.61 6.95
CA SER A 1049 -22.39 -10.38 7.53
C SER A 1049 -23.89 -10.56 7.70
N SER A 1050 -24.36 -10.61 8.95
CA SER A 1050 -25.73 -11.01 9.25
C SER A 1050 -26.57 -9.95 9.95
N PHE A 1051 -27.88 -10.00 9.68
CA PHE A 1051 -28.87 -9.25 10.45
C PHE A 1051 -30.20 -10.01 10.52
N HIS A 1052 -30.76 -10.08 11.73
CA HIS A 1052 -31.99 -10.79 12.06
C HIS A 1052 -33.04 -9.81 12.60
N ALA A 1053 -33.99 -9.42 11.75
CA ALA A 1053 -35.16 -8.63 12.13
C ALA A 1053 -36.31 -9.56 12.57
N VAL A 1054 -36.20 -10.14 13.77
CA VAL A 1054 -37.10 -11.22 14.25
C VAL A 1054 -38.22 -10.75 15.18
N GLN A 1055 -38.21 -9.47 15.59
CA GLN A 1055 -39.20 -8.91 16.51
C GLN A 1055 -40.50 -8.54 15.78
N LYS A 1056 -40.38 -7.76 14.70
CA LYS A 1056 -41.50 -7.19 13.92
C LYS A 1056 -41.27 -7.38 12.41
N PRO A 1057 -42.33 -7.37 11.58
CA PRO A 1057 -42.16 -7.45 10.14
C PRO A 1057 -41.47 -6.20 9.60
N THR A 1058 -40.77 -6.36 8.48
CA THR A 1058 -40.09 -5.28 7.77
C THR A 1058 -40.84 -4.93 6.49
N SER A 1059 -40.92 -3.65 6.18
CA SER A 1059 -41.31 -3.18 4.85
C SER A 1059 -40.24 -3.53 3.82
N GLU A 1060 -40.58 -3.45 2.53
CA GLU A 1060 -39.60 -3.64 1.45
C GLU A 1060 -38.44 -2.63 1.53
N ALA A 1061 -38.73 -1.38 1.93
CA ALA A 1061 -37.72 -0.34 2.09
C ALA A 1061 -36.75 -0.65 3.25
N GLU A 1062 -37.27 -1.07 4.41
CA GLU A 1062 -36.44 -1.49 5.55
C GLU A 1062 -35.61 -2.73 5.19
N THR A 1063 -36.20 -3.70 4.51
CA THR A 1063 -35.49 -4.91 4.05
C THR A 1063 -34.34 -4.53 3.11
N LYS A 1064 -34.58 -3.63 2.14
CA LYS A 1064 -33.53 -3.10 1.26
C LYS A 1064 -32.41 -2.37 2.01
N LEU A 1065 -32.74 -1.64 3.07
CA LEU A 1065 -31.74 -0.97 3.91
C LEU A 1065 -30.86 -1.98 4.65
N ILE A 1066 -31.47 -3.02 5.24
CA ILE A 1066 -30.75 -4.09 5.94
C ILE A 1066 -29.77 -4.80 4.98
N PHE A 1067 -30.20 -5.13 3.77
CA PHE A 1067 -29.31 -5.71 2.75
C PHE A 1067 -28.12 -4.82 2.42
N ARG A 1068 -28.33 -3.50 2.28
CA ARG A 1068 -27.25 -2.53 2.04
C ARG A 1068 -26.29 -2.44 3.22
N GLU A 1069 -26.79 -2.52 4.44
CA GLU A 1069 -25.95 -2.47 5.64
C GLU A 1069 -25.09 -3.74 5.79
N CYS A 1070 -25.68 -4.91 5.52
CA CYS A 1070 -24.97 -6.19 5.55
C CYS A 1070 -23.88 -6.29 4.47
N TYR A 1071 -24.05 -5.61 3.34
CA TYR A 1071 -23.07 -5.62 2.25
C TYR A 1071 -21.69 -5.07 2.62
N SER A 1072 -21.60 -4.25 3.69
CA SER A 1072 -20.35 -3.67 4.23
C SER A 1072 -19.32 -3.27 3.15
N GLN A 1073 -19.72 -2.44 2.18
CA GLN A 1073 -18.84 -1.92 1.11
C GLN A 1073 -17.95 -3.01 0.46
N GLY A 1074 -18.45 -4.23 0.22
CA GLY A 1074 -17.71 -5.30 -0.48
C GLY A 1074 -16.66 -6.07 0.31
N LYS A 1075 -16.46 -5.78 1.61
CA LYS A 1075 -15.42 -6.41 2.44
C LYS A 1075 -15.78 -7.80 2.99
N VAL A 1076 -17.05 -8.22 2.86
CA VAL A 1076 -17.58 -9.49 3.38
C VAL A 1076 -17.82 -10.49 2.26
N GLN A 1077 -17.85 -11.78 2.58
CA GLN A 1077 -17.93 -12.84 1.55
C GLN A 1077 -19.36 -13.33 1.35
N ILE A 1078 -20.21 -13.23 2.37
CA ILE A 1078 -21.61 -13.67 2.34
C ILE A 1078 -22.48 -12.65 3.07
N VAL A 1079 -23.65 -12.34 2.52
CA VAL A 1079 -24.69 -11.55 3.18
C VAL A 1079 -25.78 -12.47 3.70
N LYS A 1080 -26.17 -12.35 4.98
CA LYS A 1080 -27.20 -13.17 5.62
C LYS A 1080 -28.29 -12.28 6.24
N VAL A 1081 -29.42 -12.16 5.57
CA VAL A 1081 -30.56 -11.37 6.05
C VAL A 1081 -31.71 -12.29 6.42
N VAL A 1082 -32.15 -12.21 7.67
CA VAL A 1082 -33.27 -12.98 8.19
C VAL A 1082 -34.33 -12.03 8.72
N VAL A 1083 -35.56 -12.13 8.23
CA VAL A 1083 -36.67 -11.27 8.65
C VAL A 1083 -37.87 -12.09 9.12
N LYS A 1084 -38.90 -11.43 9.65
CA LYS A 1084 -40.14 -12.07 10.06
C LYS A 1084 -41.21 -11.96 8.98
N ALA A 1085 -41.79 -13.09 8.57
CA ALA A 1085 -42.94 -13.12 7.66
C ALA A 1085 -44.22 -13.49 8.41
N TYR A 1086 -45.35 -12.85 8.08
CA TYR A 1086 -46.68 -13.22 8.56
C TYR A 1086 -47.54 -13.80 7.44
N SER A 1087 -47.20 -13.48 6.20
CA SER A 1087 -47.88 -13.97 5.00
C SER A 1087 -46.88 -14.53 3.98
N PRO A 1088 -47.32 -15.40 3.05
CA PRO A 1088 -46.51 -15.80 1.91
C PRO A 1088 -46.04 -14.63 1.04
N GLN A 1089 -46.80 -13.53 1.01
CA GLN A 1089 -46.44 -12.31 0.27
C GLN A 1089 -45.20 -11.64 0.87
N ASP A 1090 -45.04 -11.64 2.19
CA ASP A 1090 -43.84 -11.11 2.85
C ASP A 1090 -42.60 -11.93 2.46
N ALA A 1091 -42.73 -13.26 2.45
CA ALA A 1091 -41.67 -14.18 2.02
C ALA A 1091 -41.26 -13.94 0.55
N LEU A 1092 -42.23 -13.74 -0.34
CA LEU A 1092 -41.97 -13.43 -1.76
C LEU A 1092 -41.34 -12.05 -1.97
N MET A 1093 -41.71 -11.06 -1.16
CA MET A 1093 -41.07 -9.72 -1.18
C MET A 1093 -39.59 -9.84 -0.83
N VAL A 1094 -39.26 -10.58 0.23
CA VAL A 1094 -37.88 -10.74 0.71
C VAL A 1094 -37.03 -11.49 -0.31
N ASP A 1095 -37.55 -12.58 -0.89
CA ASP A 1095 -36.89 -13.32 -1.98
C ASP A 1095 -36.65 -12.43 -3.22
N ARG A 1096 -37.62 -11.59 -3.60
CA ARG A 1096 -37.45 -10.63 -4.70
C ARG A 1096 -36.36 -9.61 -4.40
N VAL A 1097 -36.38 -9.01 -3.20
CA VAL A 1097 -35.34 -8.06 -2.78
C VAL A 1097 -33.96 -8.70 -2.82
N ALA A 1098 -33.82 -9.92 -2.31
CA ALA A 1098 -32.55 -10.65 -2.33
C ALA A 1098 -32.04 -10.89 -3.76
N LYS A 1099 -32.92 -11.27 -4.69
CA LYS A 1099 -32.60 -11.46 -6.12
C LYS A 1099 -32.22 -10.14 -6.81
N ASP A 1100 -32.94 -9.06 -6.54
CA ASP A 1100 -32.62 -7.74 -7.06
C ASP A 1100 -31.21 -7.30 -6.64
N PHE A 1101 -30.83 -7.52 -5.38
CA PHE A 1101 -29.48 -7.26 -4.90
C PHE A 1101 -28.44 -8.20 -5.52
N GLY A 1102 -28.74 -9.49 -5.62
CA GLY A 1102 -27.86 -10.47 -6.26
C GLY A 1102 -27.55 -10.13 -7.73
N ASN A 1103 -28.54 -9.63 -8.47
CA ASN A 1103 -28.39 -9.23 -9.88
C ASN A 1103 -27.71 -7.87 -10.05
N ALA A 1104 -28.01 -6.89 -9.20
CA ALA A 1104 -27.44 -5.55 -9.29
C ALA A 1104 -25.94 -5.50 -8.93
N TRP A 1105 -25.42 -6.52 -8.24
CA TRP A 1105 -24.04 -6.54 -7.77
C TRP A 1105 -23.14 -7.32 -8.75
N GLN A 1106 -22.23 -6.61 -9.41
CA GLN A 1106 -21.33 -7.14 -10.46
C GLN A 1106 -20.48 -8.35 -10.03
N HIS A 1107 -20.28 -8.58 -8.73
CA HIS A 1107 -19.47 -9.66 -8.19
C HIS A 1107 -20.24 -10.96 -7.84
N GLN A 1108 -21.55 -11.05 -8.08
CA GLN A 1108 -22.38 -12.24 -7.80
C GLN A 1108 -22.15 -12.80 -6.37
N MET A 1109 -22.19 -11.93 -5.36
CA MET A 1109 -21.95 -12.34 -3.97
C MET A 1109 -23.02 -13.33 -3.47
N PRO A 1110 -22.64 -14.41 -2.76
CA PRO A 1110 -23.59 -15.32 -2.14
C PRO A 1110 -24.47 -14.62 -1.10
N ILE A 1111 -25.78 -14.83 -1.22
CA ILE A 1111 -26.81 -14.27 -0.32
C ILE A 1111 -27.57 -15.41 0.34
N ILE A 1112 -27.70 -15.34 1.66
CA ILE A 1112 -28.61 -16.15 2.48
C ILE A 1112 -29.77 -15.23 2.86
N SER A 1113 -30.95 -15.46 2.29
CA SER A 1113 -32.14 -14.64 2.57
C SER A 1113 -33.30 -15.50 3.04
N LEU A 1114 -33.75 -15.27 4.27
CA LEU A 1114 -34.70 -16.15 4.93
C LEU A 1114 -35.77 -15.36 5.69
N CYS A 1115 -36.91 -16.00 5.86
CA CYS A 1115 -37.96 -15.58 6.74
C CYS A 1115 -38.16 -16.60 7.87
N THR A 1116 -38.45 -16.09 9.06
CA THR A 1116 -38.93 -16.88 10.21
C THR A 1116 -40.44 -17.09 10.14
N THR A 1117 -40.96 -17.95 11.03
CA THR A 1117 -42.37 -18.41 11.13
C THR A 1117 -42.79 -19.46 10.08
N GLU A 1118 -44.00 -19.99 10.21
CA GLU A 1118 -44.60 -20.92 9.24
C GLU A 1118 -44.75 -20.31 7.84
N ALA A 1119 -45.15 -19.03 7.76
CA ALA A 1119 -45.25 -18.32 6.48
C ALA A 1119 -43.87 -18.13 5.83
N GLY A 1120 -42.81 -18.08 6.64
CA GLY A 1120 -41.42 -17.91 6.19
C GLY A 1120 -40.78 -19.15 5.58
N LYS A 1121 -41.34 -20.37 5.80
CA LYS A 1121 -40.80 -21.64 5.29
C LYS A 1121 -40.50 -21.62 3.79
N LEU A 1122 -41.32 -20.89 3.00
CA LEU A 1122 -41.12 -20.74 1.56
C LEU A 1122 -39.73 -20.22 1.20
N THR A 1123 -39.23 -19.19 1.90
CA THR A 1123 -37.89 -18.63 1.64
C THR A 1123 -36.76 -19.63 1.86
N ARG A 1124 -36.92 -20.58 2.81
CA ARG A 1124 -35.94 -21.66 3.03
C ARG A 1124 -35.89 -22.65 1.87
N VAL A 1125 -37.03 -22.87 1.23
CA VAL A 1125 -37.12 -23.71 0.02
C VAL A 1125 -36.50 -22.98 -1.18
N LEU A 1126 -36.75 -21.67 -1.32
CA LEU A 1126 -36.26 -20.85 -2.44
C LEU A 1126 -34.76 -20.51 -2.34
N ASN A 1127 -34.23 -20.28 -1.15
CA ASN A 1127 -32.83 -19.97 -0.93
C ASN A 1127 -31.94 -21.15 -1.32
N ARG A 1128 -31.02 -20.98 -2.28
CA ARG A 1128 -30.17 -22.07 -2.80
C ARG A 1128 -28.79 -22.13 -2.16
N THR A 1129 -28.33 -21.05 -1.56
CA THR A 1129 -26.96 -20.95 -1.07
C THR A 1129 -26.92 -21.04 0.44
N LEU A 1130 -26.18 -22.00 0.98
CA LEU A 1130 -25.93 -22.18 2.41
C LEU A 1130 -27.21 -22.02 3.25
N THR A 1131 -28.27 -22.75 2.89
CA THR A 1131 -29.52 -22.69 3.65
C THR A 1131 -29.34 -23.33 5.03
N PRO A 1132 -29.61 -22.61 6.15
CA PRO A 1132 -29.57 -23.20 7.48
C PRO A 1132 -30.70 -24.21 7.66
N VAL A 1133 -30.35 -25.42 8.05
CA VAL A 1133 -31.26 -26.57 8.22
C VAL A 1133 -31.21 -27.15 9.64
N THR A 1134 -32.26 -27.89 9.98
CA THR A 1134 -32.35 -28.68 11.22
C THR A 1134 -32.35 -30.18 10.90
N HIS A 1135 -32.34 -31.02 11.93
CA HIS A 1135 -32.43 -32.47 11.80
C HIS A 1135 -33.28 -33.03 12.95
N PRO A 1136 -34.13 -34.06 12.73
CA PRO A 1136 -35.02 -34.61 13.77
C PRO A 1136 -34.31 -35.13 15.03
N LEU A 1137 -33.03 -35.52 14.90
CA LEU A 1137 -32.20 -36.00 16.02
C LEU A 1137 -31.51 -34.87 16.81
N LEU A 1138 -31.68 -33.60 16.41
CA LEU A 1138 -31.17 -32.48 17.20
C LEU A 1138 -32.06 -32.22 18.42
N PRO A 1139 -31.50 -31.73 19.54
CA PRO A 1139 -32.27 -31.41 20.74
C PRO A 1139 -33.40 -30.39 20.47
N ALA A 1140 -33.13 -29.43 19.58
CA ALA A 1140 -34.08 -28.44 19.12
C ALA A 1140 -33.64 -27.87 17.76
N ALA A 1141 -34.59 -27.32 17.00
CA ALA A 1141 -34.27 -26.47 15.86
C ALA A 1141 -33.65 -25.14 16.32
N ALA A 1142 -32.70 -24.60 15.56
CA ALA A 1142 -32.00 -23.35 15.92
C ALA A 1142 -32.88 -22.10 15.70
N ALA A 1143 -33.90 -22.20 14.85
CA ALA A 1143 -34.87 -21.12 14.60
C ALA A 1143 -36.28 -21.65 14.30
N PRO A 1144 -37.35 -20.89 14.62
CA PRO A 1144 -38.71 -21.23 14.23
C PRO A 1144 -38.89 -21.34 12.71
N GLY A 1145 -39.60 -22.39 12.27
CA GLY A 1145 -39.88 -22.65 10.85
C GLY A 1145 -38.68 -23.19 10.06
N GLN A 1146 -37.60 -23.60 10.72
CA GLN A 1146 -36.47 -24.29 10.08
C GLN A 1146 -36.89 -25.67 9.59
N LEU A 1147 -36.38 -26.08 8.43
CA LEU A 1147 -36.71 -27.33 7.76
C LEU A 1147 -35.49 -28.24 7.69
N SER A 1148 -35.69 -29.55 7.58
CA SER A 1148 -34.61 -30.47 7.26
C SER A 1148 -34.24 -30.40 5.78
N ILE A 1149 -33.08 -30.96 5.41
CA ILE A 1149 -32.67 -31.08 4.00
C ILE A 1149 -33.70 -31.92 3.23
N GLU A 1150 -34.17 -33.02 3.82
CA GLU A 1150 -35.18 -33.90 3.22
C GLU A 1150 -36.50 -33.16 2.93
N ASP A 1151 -36.96 -32.33 3.88
CA ASP A 1151 -38.15 -31.50 3.68
C ASP A 1151 -37.98 -30.51 2.54
N ILE A 1152 -36.83 -29.80 2.50
CA ILE A 1152 -36.54 -28.81 1.46
C ILE A 1152 -36.47 -29.48 0.10
N MET A 1153 -35.75 -30.60 -0.03
CA MET A 1153 -35.62 -31.32 -1.29
C MET A 1153 -36.97 -31.87 -1.78
N THR A 1154 -37.79 -32.40 -0.87
CA THR A 1154 -39.14 -32.88 -1.18
C THR A 1154 -40.01 -31.74 -1.70
N LEU A 1155 -40.01 -30.59 -1.03
CA LEU A 1155 -40.77 -29.41 -1.44
C LEU A 1155 -40.26 -28.83 -2.77
N ARG A 1156 -38.94 -28.76 -2.97
CA ARG A 1156 -38.37 -28.34 -4.27
C ARG A 1156 -38.79 -29.25 -5.40
N LYS A 1157 -38.79 -30.57 -5.17
CA LYS A 1157 -39.25 -31.55 -6.15
C LYS A 1157 -40.72 -31.34 -6.50
N GLN A 1158 -41.57 -31.17 -5.49
CA GLN A 1158 -43.01 -30.93 -5.69
C GLN A 1158 -43.29 -29.61 -6.44
N LEU A 1159 -42.47 -28.59 -6.21
CA LEU A 1159 -42.57 -27.28 -6.87
C LEU A 1159 -41.88 -27.23 -8.24
N GLY A 1160 -41.26 -28.32 -8.71
CA GLY A 1160 -40.51 -28.34 -9.96
C GLY A 1160 -39.26 -27.45 -9.96
N LEU A 1161 -38.69 -27.17 -8.78
CA LEU A 1161 -37.50 -26.31 -8.61
C LEU A 1161 -36.18 -27.08 -8.74
N LEU A 1162 -36.21 -28.41 -8.74
CA LEU A 1162 -35.06 -29.23 -9.09
C LEU A 1162 -34.95 -29.24 -10.61
N SER A 1163 -33.93 -28.57 -11.15
CA SER A 1163 -33.54 -28.77 -12.56
C SER A 1163 -33.24 -30.26 -12.76
N GLY A 1164 -33.67 -30.84 -13.89
CA GLY A 1164 -33.41 -32.24 -14.22
C GLY A 1164 -31.96 -32.62 -13.91
N ILE A 1165 -31.80 -33.70 -13.13
CA ILE A 1165 -30.53 -34.32 -12.78
C ILE A 1165 -29.69 -34.56 -14.03
#